data_AF-A0AA35NDA6-F1
#
_entry.id   AF-A0AA35NDA6-F1
#
_cell.length_a   1.000
_cell.length_b   1.000
_cell.length_c   1.000
_cell.angle_alpha   90.00
_cell.angle_beta   90.00
_cell.angle_gamma   90.00
#
_symmetry.space_group_name_H-M   'P 1'
#
loop_
_entity.id
_entity.type
_entity.pdbx_description
1 polymer ?
#
loop_
_entity_poly.entity_id
_entity_poly.type
_entity_poly.pdbx_seq_one_letter_code
_entity_poly.pdbx_strand_id
1 'polypeptide(L)'
;MILIAGYCLLIYSIILPALISATKSCDLDELQKLNKNLKVDTESLTKYQWIAGQLEHNCLTAELESENITDVIQLANQVYYKIGLIQMSNDQHLRAIDVFEKIIIDETYRDSFGRLAEKRLQELYMDFGMWDKVHQKNENYEKYLSLNETIRKKILSKDVSVEKDISELLRITPYDINMLSTHIDVLFHKLADEIDISLAAAIILDYETILDKHLATLSLDSRLSIHYIISVLQTFVLNSDASFNLRKCLSIDMDYDKCKRLSLTISKLNKVNPSKRQILDPELYAFERRESTYWDMIIDFYLRDEKPFIAPMKILNKDITFKNNYSFLEEIIKQLIQDVQLSRPLTTNLFDDSSKTDYTSKPKSYYHTDYLVYIDSILCQASSMSSDVKRSKLTAPFCKKILKYSLTLETWNHYQDAKSQQKRLPDTVLDDVWNSNPHLLMFMINSILRKSKSKHHSQSGRQLHDQINKFFQDNGLSESTNPYVIKNFRLLQKQLQTFKEQKHRNFNQQYFQQQQQQQQQQQQYQRQQAPPQGSSYDPKKDYYKILGVSPNANSKEIRKAYLNLTKKYHPDKIKANHNDKKESIHETMSQINEAYETLSDEDKRKEYDLSKSNPRRNTFAQGPRQNNMFKNPGNGFPFGNSFKMNFGF
;
A
#
# COMPACT_ATOMS: atom_id res chain seq x y z
N MET A 1 28.04 62.18 68.02
CA MET A 1 27.11 61.54 67.06
C MET A 1 25.97 62.44 66.60
N ILE A 2 25.49 63.43 67.36
CA ILE A 2 24.38 64.31 66.93
C ILE A 2 24.81 65.37 65.89
N LEU A 3 26.07 65.82 65.91
CA LEU A 3 26.58 66.81 64.95
C LEU A 3 26.85 66.27 63.53
N ILE A 4 27.00 64.95 63.36
CA ILE A 4 27.23 64.32 62.04
C ILE A 4 25.88 64.04 61.34
N ALA A 5 24.83 63.73 62.11
CA ALA A 5 23.48 63.53 61.59
C ALA A 5 22.84 64.82 61.05
N GLY A 6 23.15 65.98 61.64
CA GLY A 6 22.66 67.28 61.17
C GLY A 6 23.24 67.72 59.83
N TYR A 7 24.52 67.43 59.57
CA TYR A 7 25.15 67.73 58.28
C TYR A 7 24.67 66.80 57.16
N CYS A 8 24.42 65.51 57.45
CA CYS A 8 23.83 64.58 56.47
C CYS A 8 22.39 64.97 56.08
N LEU A 9 21.57 65.47 57.01
CA LEU A 9 20.19 65.89 56.71
C LEU A 9 20.12 67.20 55.92
N LEU A 10 21.05 68.14 56.13
CA LEU A 10 21.16 69.37 55.31
C LEU A 10 21.70 69.10 53.90
N ILE A 11 22.60 68.12 53.76
CA ILE A 11 23.05 67.63 52.45
C ILE A 11 21.92 66.89 51.74
N TYR A 12 21.10 66.10 52.43
CA TYR A 12 19.94 65.43 51.84
C TYR A 12 18.79 66.38 51.46
N SER A 13 18.56 67.46 52.22
CA SER A 13 17.47 68.41 51.93
C SER A 13 17.85 69.46 50.88
N ILE A 14 19.14 69.69 50.62
CA ILE A 14 19.62 70.68 49.63
C ILE A 14 20.16 70.01 48.36
N ILE A 15 20.76 68.81 48.46
CA ILE A 15 21.33 68.11 47.30
C ILE A 15 20.33 67.15 46.64
N LEU A 16 19.31 66.63 47.36
CA LEU A 16 18.31 65.77 46.73
C LEU A 16 17.35 66.54 45.79
N PRO A 17 16.90 67.78 46.08
CA PRO A 17 16.19 68.58 45.09
C PRO A 17 17.09 69.02 43.92
N ALA A 18 18.40 69.18 44.16
CA ALA A 18 19.37 69.55 43.12
C ALA A 18 19.79 68.36 42.21
N LEU A 19 19.72 67.11 42.71
CA LEU A 19 19.89 65.88 41.90
C LEU A 19 18.57 65.41 41.26
N ILE A 20 17.42 65.80 41.81
CA ILE A 20 16.09 65.60 41.20
C ILE A 20 15.76 66.72 40.20
N SER A 21 16.59 67.76 40.12
CA SER A 21 16.60 68.77 39.06
C SER A 21 17.53 68.39 37.89
N ALA A 22 17.74 67.10 37.64
CA ALA A 22 18.22 66.63 36.34
C ALA A 22 17.09 66.84 35.33
N THR A 23 17.05 68.06 34.77
CA THR A 23 16.31 68.52 33.60
C THR A 23 15.26 67.53 33.06
N LYS A 24 14.00 67.74 33.47
CA LYS A 24 12.81 67.40 32.68
C LYS A 24 12.81 68.22 31.38
N SER A 25 13.80 68.04 30.52
CA SER A 25 13.85 68.67 29.20
C SER A 25 13.69 67.57 28.15
N CYS A 26 12.58 67.59 27.44
CA CYS A 26 12.42 66.82 26.22
C CYS A 26 13.40 67.37 25.17
N ASP A 27 14.46 66.63 24.84
CA ASP A 27 15.30 66.94 23.67
C ASP A 27 14.71 66.24 22.44
N LEU A 28 13.69 66.86 21.85
CA LEU A 28 12.95 66.29 20.74
C LEU A 28 13.84 66.09 19.49
N ASP A 29 14.78 67.02 19.23
CA ASP A 29 15.66 66.98 18.07
C ASP A 29 16.63 65.79 18.13
N GLU A 30 17.20 65.52 19.31
CA GLU A 30 18.05 64.35 19.51
C GLU A 30 17.27 63.04 19.28
N LEU A 31 16.06 62.94 19.85
CA LEU A 31 15.20 61.76 19.69
C LEU A 31 14.79 61.53 18.23
N GLN A 32 14.48 62.60 17.48
CA GLN A 32 14.20 62.51 16.05
C GLN A 32 15.41 62.00 15.25
N LYS A 33 16.60 62.51 15.55
CA LYS A 33 17.85 62.10 14.89
C LYS A 33 18.17 60.63 15.17
N LEU A 34 17.98 60.17 16.41
CA LEU A 34 18.13 58.77 16.78
C LEU A 34 17.14 57.89 16.02
N ASN A 35 15.85 58.25 16.00
CA ASN A 35 14.80 57.50 15.29
C ASN A 35 15.07 57.37 13.78
N LYS A 36 15.64 58.40 13.13
CA LYS A 36 16.01 58.38 11.70
C LYS A 36 17.16 57.41 11.38
N ASN A 37 18.10 57.24 12.31
CA ASN A 37 19.28 56.40 12.11
C ASN A 37 19.06 54.93 12.46
N LEU A 38 17.97 54.61 13.17
CA LEU A 38 17.63 53.24 13.53
C LEU A 38 16.93 52.51 12.37
N LYS A 39 17.32 51.25 12.19
CA LYS A 39 16.67 50.31 11.27
C LYS A 39 15.47 49.65 11.96
N VAL A 40 14.49 49.22 11.18
CA VAL A 40 13.34 48.44 11.68
C VAL A 40 13.74 46.96 11.74
N ASP A 41 14.49 46.59 12.77
CA ASP A 41 14.97 45.24 13.04
C ASP A 41 14.94 44.90 14.53
N THR A 42 15.08 43.61 14.85
CA THR A 42 15.02 43.10 16.23
C THR A 42 16.13 43.65 17.11
N GLU A 43 17.31 43.93 16.56
CA GLU A 43 18.43 44.52 17.30
C GLU A 43 18.14 45.95 17.78
N SER A 44 17.34 46.69 17.01
CA SER A 44 16.95 48.07 17.32
C SER A 44 15.76 48.17 18.29
N LEU A 45 15.10 47.05 18.63
CA LEU A 45 13.89 47.04 19.47
C LEU A 45 14.10 47.73 20.82
N THR A 46 15.19 47.41 21.51
CA THR A 46 15.51 47.98 22.83
C THR A 46 15.75 49.48 22.76
N LYS A 47 16.35 49.96 21.68
CA LYS A 47 16.59 51.39 21.44
C LYS A 47 15.28 52.13 21.15
N TYR A 48 14.39 51.54 20.34
CA TYR A 48 13.07 52.13 20.13
C TYR A 48 12.22 52.14 21.41
N GLN A 49 12.26 51.07 22.21
CA GLN A 49 11.59 51.04 23.52
C GLN A 49 12.13 52.11 24.47
N TRP A 50 13.45 52.37 24.44
CA TRP A 50 14.06 53.46 25.21
C TRP A 50 13.57 54.83 24.73
N ILE A 51 13.56 55.09 23.41
CA ILE A 51 13.03 56.35 22.84
C ILE A 51 11.56 56.54 23.24
N ALA A 52 10.74 55.49 23.12
CA ALA A 52 9.33 55.51 23.53
C ALA A 52 9.17 55.89 25.01
N GLY A 53 9.98 55.32 25.90
CA GLY A 53 9.97 55.67 27.33
C GLY A 53 10.39 57.13 27.60
N GLN A 54 11.34 57.68 26.84
CA GLN A 54 11.68 59.11 26.94
C GLN A 54 10.51 59.99 26.50
N LEU A 55 9.82 59.64 25.42
CA LEU A 55 8.66 60.38 24.92
C LEU A 55 7.48 60.34 25.92
N GLU A 56 7.18 59.17 26.51
CA GLU A 56 6.11 59.01 27.50
C GLU A 56 6.39 59.79 28.80
N HIS A 57 7.60 59.69 29.35
CA HIS A 57 7.89 60.18 30.70
C HIS A 57 8.46 61.60 30.77
N ASN A 58 9.13 62.06 29.71
CA ASN A 58 9.82 63.36 29.72
C ASN A 58 9.19 64.39 28.77
N CYS A 59 8.58 63.95 27.65
CA CYS A 59 8.04 64.86 26.64
C CYS A 59 6.53 65.08 26.79
N LEU A 60 5.74 64.00 26.77
CA LEU A 60 4.27 64.08 26.82
C LEU A 60 3.74 64.68 28.12
N THR A 61 4.45 64.49 29.25
CA THR A 61 4.06 65.09 30.53
C THR A 61 4.51 66.55 30.70
N ALA A 62 5.50 67.00 29.93
CA ALA A 62 6.11 68.34 30.08
C ALA A 62 5.47 69.38 29.15
N GLU A 63 4.84 68.96 28.06
CA GLU A 63 4.45 69.85 26.94
C GLU A 63 2.93 70.05 26.75
N LEU A 64 2.10 69.64 27.73
CA LEU A 64 0.63 69.69 27.70
C LEU A 64 0.01 71.09 27.41
N GLU A 65 0.81 72.15 27.37
CA GLU A 65 0.38 73.54 27.11
C GLU A 65 1.15 74.23 25.94
N SER A 66 1.92 73.50 25.12
CA SER A 66 2.87 74.07 24.14
C SER A 66 2.54 73.81 22.65
N GLU A 67 3.08 74.64 21.74
CA GLU A 67 2.95 74.49 20.27
C GLU A 67 3.61 73.21 19.70
N ASN A 68 4.54 72.58 20.43
CA ASN A 68 5.34 71.43 19.96
C ASN A 68 4.70 70.06 20.21
N ILE A 69 3.55 70.00 20.89
CA ILE A 69 2.90 68.73 21.26
C ILE A 69 2.57 67.86 20.05
N THR A 70 2.27 68.48 18.90
CA THR A 70 1.99 67.77 17.65
C THR A 70 3.21 66.99 17.16
N ASP A 71 4.41 67.57 17.23
CA ASP A 71 5.65 66.93 16.76
C ASP A 71 6.08 65.81 17.70
N VAL A 72 5.85 65.96 19.01
CA VAL A 72 6.04 64.88 20.00
C VAL A 72 5.11 63.71 19.71
N ILE A 73 3.82 63.97 19.46
CA ILE A 73 2.84 62.92 19.14
C ILE A 73 3.20 62.22 17.83
N GLN A 74 3.58 62.96 16.78
CA GLN A 74 4.00 62.36 15.50
C GLN A 74 5.25 61.48 15.65
N LEU A 75 6.24 61.92 16.43
CA LEU A 75 7.43 61.10 16.69
C LEU A 75 7.08 59.86 17.52
N ALA A 76 6.20 59.99 18.53
CA ALA A 76 5.73 58.87 19.32
C ALA A 76 4.98 57.85 18.45
N ASN A 77 4.05 58.29 17.60
CA ASN A 77 3.33 57.44 16.65
C ASN A 77 4.30 56.71 15.70
N GLN A 78 5.30 57.40 15.17
CA GLN A 78 6.35 56.79 14.35
C GLN A 78 7.12 55.70 15.09
N VAL A 79 7.57 55.98 16.31
CA VAL A 79 8.36 55.05 17.12
C VAL A 79 7.53 53.83 17.50
N TYR A 80 6.31 54.02 18.01
CA TYR A 80 5.41 52.92 18.33
C TYR A 80 5.06 52.07 17.11
N TYR A 81 4.79 52.69 15.96
CA TYR A 81 4.51 51.95 14.75
C TYR A 81 5.69 51.06 14.32
N LYS A 82 6.92 51.55 14.45
CA LYS A 82 8.14 50.76 14.19
C LYS A 82 8.35 49.65 15.23
N ILE A 83 8.07 49.89 16.51
CA ILE A 83 8.09 48.85 17.54
C ILE A 83 7.08 47.75 17.20
N GLY A 84 5.84 48.12 16.88
CA GLY A 84 4.78 47.16 16.52
C GLY A 84 5.15 46.32 15.29
N LEU A 85 5.78 46.93 14.29
CA LEU A 85 6.35 46.23 13.14
C LEU A 85 7.40 45.19 13.52
N ILE A 86 8.33 45.57 14.39
CA ILE A 86 9.37 44.66 14.87
C ILE A 86 8.74 43.51 15.66
N GLN A 87 7.75 43.79 16.50
CA GLN A 87 7.02 42.75 17.24
C GLN A 87 6.32 41.76 16.30
N MET A 88 5.61 42.25 15.27
CA MET A 88 5.00 41.39 14.26
C MET A 88 6.04 40.55 13.51
N SER A 89 7.19 41.14 13.14
CA SER A 89 8.26 40.40 12.47
C SER A 89 8.89 39.30 13.33
N ASN A 90 8.80 39.42 14.66
CA ASN A 90 9.21 38.42 15.64
C ASN A 90 8.07 37.49 16.07
N ASP A 91 6.94 37.50 15.36
CA ASP A 91 5.73 36.71 15.64
C ASP A 91 5.04 37.03 16.99
N GLN A 92 5.36 38.17 17.60
CA GLN A 92 4.81 38.62 18.88
C GLN A 92 3.57 39.50 18.69
N HIS A 93 2.55 38.95 18.05
CA HIS A 93 1.35 39.66 17.61
C HIS A 93 0.57 40.34 18.76
N LEU A 94 0.37 39.67 19.90
CA LEU A 94 -0.29 40.30 21.07
C LEU A 94 0.50 41.51 21.60
N ARG A 95 1.83 41.42 21.64
CA ARG A 95 2.68 42.58 22.02
C ARG A 95 2.63 43.68 20.97
N ALA A 96 2.47 43.33 19.68
CA ALA A 96 2.27 44.30 18.63
C ALA A 96 0.93 45.02 18.79
N ILE A 97 -0.15 44.32 19.14
CA ILE A 97 -1.45 44.91 19.50
C ILE A 97 -1.27 45.90 20.64
N ASP A 98 -0.67 45.49 21.77
CA ASP A 98 -0.44 46.36 22.94
C ASP A 98 0.33 47.65 22.56
N VAL A 99 1.27 47.53 21.63
CA VAL A 99 2.07 48.67 21.13
C VAL A 99 1.28 49.57 20.18
N PHE A 100 0.51 48.99 19.26
CA PHE A 100 -0.31 49.78 18.33
C PHE A 100 -1.46 50.48 19.05
N GLU A 101 -2.02 49.90 20.13
CA GLU A 101 -3.06 50.54 20.95
C GLU A 101 -2.57 51.80 21.67
N LYS A 102 -1.25 51.95 21.89
CA LYS A 102 -0.67 53.17 22.46
C LYS A 102 -0.59 54.34 21.48
N ILE A 103 -0.76 54.10 20.19
CA ILE A 103 -0.67 55.14 19.15
C ILE A 103 -1.90 56.04 19.26
N ILE A 104 -1.68 57.35 19.34
CA ILE A 104 -2.76 58.33 19.49
C ILE A 104 -3.40 58.53 18.12
N ILE A 105 -4.65 58.10 18.00
CA ILE A 105 -5.49 58.26 16.80
C ILE A 105 -6.55 59.32 17.13
N ASP A 106 -6.17 60.60 17.01
CA ASP A 106 -7.09 61.74 17.14
C ASP A 106 -7.20 62.45 15.78
N GLU A 107 -8.39 62.96 15.43
CA GLU A 107 -8.59 63.77 14.23
C GLU A 107 -7.70 65.02 14.23
N THR A 108 -7.34 65.50 15.42
CA THR A 108 -6.53 66.71 15.66
C THR A 108 -5.04 66.52 15.32
N TYR A 109 -4.49 65.31 15.48
CA TYR A 109 -3.05 65.01 15.35
C TYR A 109 -2.75 63.97 14.27
N ARG A 110 -3.66 63.84 13.29
CA ARG A 110 -3.75 62.71 12.35
C ARG A 110 -2.54 62.60 11.43
N ASP A 111 -1.62 61.69 11.74
CA ASP A 111 -0.45 61.37 10.92
C ASP A 111 -0.62 60.08 10.09
N SER A 112 0.29 59.85 9.13
CA SER A 112 0.24 58.66 8.27
C SER A 112 0.46 57.36 9.06
N PHE A 113 1.22 57.42 10.15
CA PHE A 113 1.52 56.28 11.01
C PHE A 113 0.32 55.84 11.83
N GLY A 114 -0.48 56.78 12.35
CA GLY A 114 -1.76 56.50 13.01
C GLY A 114 -2.73 55.73 12.10
N ARG A 115 -2.91 56.18 10.85
CA ARG A 115 -3.78 55.47 9.88
C ARG A 115 -3.28 54.06 9.54
N LEU A 116 -1.97 53.89 9.40
CA LEU A 116 -1.37 52.59 9.11
C LEU A 116 -1.47 51.65 10.32
N ALA A 117 -1.30 52.17 11.53
CA ALA A 117 -1.48 51.43 12.77
C ALA A 117 -2.93 50.99 12.93
N GLU A 118 -3.89 51.90 12.74
CA GLU A 118 -5.33 51.61 12.81
C GLU A 118 -5.70 50.47 11.87
N LYS A 119 -5.27 50.54 10.60
CA LYS A 119 -5.54 49.48 9.63
C LYS A 119 -5.03 48.11 10.10
N ARG A 120 -3.79 48.05 10.59
CA ARG A 120 -3.20 46.79 11.10
C ARG A 120 -3.87 46.30 12.36
N LEU A 121 -4.24 47.22 13.25
CA LEU A 121 -4.91 46.90 14.49
C LEU A 121 -6.28 46.26 14.21
N GLN A 122 -7.02 46.77 13.22
CA GLN A 122 -8.27 46.15 12.75
C GLN A 122 -8.04 44.73 12.21
N GLU A 123 -6.99 44.50 11.42
CA GLU A 123 -6.60 43.16 10.94
C GLU A 123 -6.29 42.21 12.10
N LEU A 124 -5.44 42.65 13.03
CA LEU A 124 -5.04 41.87 14.21
C LEU A 124 -6.21 41.58 15.14
N TYR A 125 -7.14 42.52 15.34
CA TYR A 125 -8.34 42.28 16.14
C TYR A 125 -9.22 41.18 15.54
N MET A 126 -9.39 41.17 14.21
CA MET A 126 -10.13 40.07 13.56
C MET A 126 -9.39 38.74 13.73
N ASP A 127 -8.08 38.72 13.49
CA ASP A 127 -7.27 37.50 13.59
C ASP A 127 -7.34 36.87 14.99
N PHE A 128 -7.30 37.68 16.05
CA PHE A 128 -7.34 37.26 17.46
C PHE A 128 -8.76 37.17 18.05
N GLY A 129 -9.81 37.47 17.28
CA GLY A 129 -11.20 37.38 17.73
C GLY A 129 -11.62 38.50 18.68
N MET A 130 -10.92 39.63 18.70
CA MET A 130 -11.22 40.84 19.48
C MET A 130 -12.30 41.68 18.77
N TRP A 131 -13.42 41.04 18.44
CA TRP A 131 -14.48 41.59 17.59
C TRP A 131 -15.16 42.83 18.18
N ASP A 132 -15.12 43.01 19.50
CA ASP A 132 -15.60 44.20 20.20
C ASP A 132 -14.78 45.46 19.89
N LYS A 133 -13.52 45.29 19.50
CA LYS A 133 -12.60 46.38 19.12
C LYS A 133 -12.57 46.66 17.61
N VAL A 134 -13.28 45.88 16.80
CA VAL A 134 -13.36 46.09 15.35
C VAL A 134 -14.37 47.21 15.04
N HIS A 135 -13.88 48.31 14.48
CA HIS A 135 -14.69 49.47 14.10
C HIS A 135 -15.17 49.40 12.64
N GLN A 136 -14.36 48.81 11.76
CA GLN A 136 -14.71 48.69 10.34
C GLN A 136 -15.47 47.38 10.09
N LYS A 137 -16.81 47.49 9.97
CA LYS A 137 -17.72 46.37 9.69
C LYS A 137 -17.61 45.93 8.23
N ASN A 138 -16.60 45.12 7.95
CA ASN A 138 -16.38 44.50 6.64
C ASN A 138 -17.17 43.19 6.49
N GLU A 139 -17.02 42.52 5.34
CA GLU A 139 -17.68 41.24 5.07
C GLU A 139 -17.34 40.16 6.12
N ASN A 140 -16.10 40.14 6.63
CA ASN A 140 -15.68 39.18 7.66
C ASN A 140 -16.40 39.42 8.99
N TYR A 141 -16.65 40.67 9.37
CA TYR A 141 -17.41 41.02 10.57
C TYR A 141 -18.86 40.50 10.49
N GLU A 142 -19.54 40.72 9.38
CA GLU A 142 -20.90 40.19 9.16
C GLU A 142 -20.92 38.65 9.13
N LYS A 143 -19.89 38.06 8.52
CA LYS A 143 -19.71 36.60 8.53
C LYS A 143 -19.51 36.06 9.95
N TYR A 144 -18.70 36.71 10.77
CA TYR A 144 -18.53 36.35 12.18
C TYR A 144 -19.86 36.38 12.94
N LEU A 145 -20.66 37.44 12.81
CA LEU A 145 -21.95 37.53 13.51
C LEU A 145 -22.86 36.36 13.15
N SER A 146 -23.00 36.06 11.85
CA SER A 146 -23.87 34.96 11.38
C SER A 146 -23.39 33.57 11.84
N LEU A 147 -22.08 33.30 11.79
CA LEU A 147 -21.51 32.02 12.19
C LEU A 147 -21.52 31.85 13.72
N ASN A 148 -21.16 32.89 14.48
CA ASN A 148 -21.11 32.81 15.94
C ASN A 148 -22.49 32.52 16.55
N GLU A 149 -23.56 33.14 16.04
CA GLU A 149 -24.92 32.78 16.46
C GLU A 149 -25.29 31.33 16.14
N THR A 150 -24.90 30.85 14.96
CA THR A 150 -25.16 29.47 14.51
C THR A 150 -24.41 28.48 15.40
N ILE A 151 -23.13 28.74 15.66
CA ILE A 151 -22.26 27.93 16.52
C ILE A 151 -22.83 27.87 17.93
N ARG A 152 -23.20 29.01 18.52
CA ARG A 152 -23.82 29.06 19.87
C ARG A 152 -25.09 28.22 19.95
N LYS A 153 -25.99 28.34 18.97
CA LYS A 153 -27.23 27.53 18.92
C LYS A 153 -26.92 26.03 18.83
N LYS A 154 -25.97 25.64 17.98
CA LYS A 154 -25.57 24.23 17.82
C LYS A 154 -24.88 23.65 19.04
N ILE A 155 -24.00 24.41 19.70
CA ILE A 155 -23.36 24.00 20.96
C ILE A 155 -24.43 23.79 22.05
N LEU A 156 -25.40 24.72 22.18
CA LEU A 156 -26.51 24.57 23.13
C LEU A 156 -27.37 23.34 22.85
N SER A 157 -27.58 22.99 21.58
CA SER A 157 -28.28 21.76 21.19
C SER A 157 -27.41 20.50 21.19
N LYS A 158 -26.14 20.59 21.62
CA LYS A 158 -25.13 19.51 21.56
C LYS A 158 -24.98 18.89 20.15
N ASP A 159 -25.13 19.71 19.11
CA ASP A 159 -24.99 19.27 17.72
C ASP A 159 -23.51 19.23 17.29
N VAL A 160 -23.01 18.03 17.06
CA VAL A 160 -21.61 17.75 16.67
C VAL A 160 -21.32 18.19 15.22
N SER A 161 -22.34 18.53 14.42
CA SER A 161 -22.17 19.14 13.09
C SER A 161 -21.53 20.53 13.12
N VAL A 162 -21.40 21.13 14.32
CA VAL A 162 -20.83 22.47 14.54
C VAL A 162 -19.36 22.61 14.12
N GLU A 163 -18.61 21.51 14.03
CA GLU A 163 -17.19 21.52 13.62
C GLU A 163 -16.98 22.29 12.30
N LYS A 164 -17.85 22.11 11.31
CA LYS A 164 -17.72 22.75 10.00
C LYS A 164 -17.86 24.27 10.10
N ASP A 165 -18.80 24.73 10.91
CA ASP A 165 -19.05 26.16 11.12
C ASP A 165 -17.89 26.80 11.92
N ILE A 166 -17.37 26.08 12.91
CA ILE A 166 -16.17 26.49 13.67
C ILE A 166 -14.96 26.58 12.74
N SER A 167 -14.72 25.56 11.90
CA SER A 167 -13.64 25.57 10.91
C SER A 167 -13.78 26.72 9.92
N GLU A 168 -15.00 27.08 9.53
CA GLU A 168 -15.23 28.23 8.66
C GLU A 168 -14.97 29.56 9.38
N LEU A 169 -15.29 29.65 10.67
CA LEU A 169 -15.01 30.83 11.50
C LEU A 169 -13.51 30.99 11.76
N LEU A 170 -12.79 29.91 12.05
CA LEU A 170 -11.33 29.93 12.22
C LEU A 170 -10.57 30.35 10.95
N ARG A 171 -11.20 30.36 9.76
CA ARG A 171 -10.59 30.96 8.55
C ARG A 171 -10.54 32.48 8.57
N ILE A 172 -11.44 33.12 9.33
CA ILE A 172 -11.49 34.59 9.47
C ILE A 172 -10.94 35.07 10.81
N THR A 173 -10.84 34.17 11.80
CA THR A 173 -10.25 34.44 13.11
C THR A 173 -9.34 33.29 13.56
N PRO A 174 -8.21 33.09 12.87
CA PRO A 174 -7.34 31.92 13.08
C PRO A 174 -6.71 31.82 14.47
N TYR A 175 -6.66 32.92 15.22
CA TYR A 175 -5.99 33.00 16.52
C TYR A 175 -6.94 33.29 17.68
N ASP A 176 -8.26 33.19 17.51
CA ASP A 176 -9.19 33.30 18.64
C ASP A 176 -9.07 32.07 19.55
N ILE A 177 -8.53 32.29 20.76
CA ILE A 177 -8.30 31.24 21.75
C ILE A 177 -9.60 30.54 22.18
N ASN A 178 -10.72 31.26 22.26
CA ASN A 178 -11.99 30.67 22.69
C ASN A 178 -12.54 29.77 21.58
N MET A 179 -12.42 30.19 20.33
CA MET A 179 -12.85 29.39 19.19
C MET A 179 -11.96 28.17 18.98
N LEU A 180 -10.64 28.31 19.06
CA LEU A 180 -9.69 27.19 19.01
C LEU A 180 -9.97 26.20 20.14
N SER A 181 -10.19 26.67 21.37
CA SER A 181 -10.50 25.79 22.50
C SER A 181 -11.84 25.07 22.32
N THR A 182 -12.85 25.75 21.77
CA THR A 182 -14.14 25.14 21.43
C THR A 182 -13.99 24.09 20.33
N HIS A 183 -13.17 24.37 19.31
CA HIS A 183 -12.88 23.42 18.24
C HIS A 183 -12.24 22.15 18.80
N ILE A 184 -11.20 22.30 19.63
CA ILE A 184 -10.53 21.20 20.33
C ILE A 184 -11.53 20.35 21.13
N ASP A 185 -12.49 20.96 21.83
CA ASP A 185 -13.50 20.23 22.60
C ASP A 185 -14.41 19.38 21.72
N VAL A 186 -14.85 19.93 20.58
CA VAL A 186 -15.63 19.21 19.57
C VAL A 186 -14.81 18.06 18.97
N LEU A 187 -13.55 18.31 18.65
CA LEU A 187 -12.65 17.30 18.10
C LEU A 187 -12.37 16.17 19.09
N PHE A 188 -12.17 16.49 20.39
CA PHE A 188 -12.03 15.46 21.42
C PHE A 188 -13.28 14.63 21.61
N HIS A 189 -14.46 15.25 21.51
CA HIS A 189 -15.74 14.53 21.54
C HIS A 189 -15.81 13.52 20.38
N LYS A 190 -15.47 13.93 19.16
CA LYS A 190 -15.39 13.03 17.99
C LYS A 190 -14.34 11.94 18.16
N LEU A 191 -13.16 12.30 18.68
CA LEU A 191 -12.06 11.37 18.92
C LEU A 191 -12.43 10.30 19.97
N ALA A 192 -13.36 10.61 20.88
CA ALA A 192 -13.87 9.65 21.86
C ALA A 192 -14.80 8.59 21.24
N ASP A 193 -15.52 8.94 20.17
CA ASP A 193 -16.37 8.02 19.42
C ASP A 193 -15.55 7.15 18.45
N GLU A 194 -14.59 7.74 17.75
CA GLU A 194 -13.71 7.05 16.80
C GLU A 194 -12.30 7.65 16.84
N ILE A 195 -11.30 6.81 17.15
CA ILE A 195 -9.90 7.25 17.12
C ILE A 195 -9.49 7.45 15.66
N ASP A 196 -9.37 8.70 15.24
CA ASP A 196 -8.96 9.11 13.90
C ASP A 196 -7.70 9.98 13.95
N ILE A 197 -6.78 9.71 13.03
CA ILE A 197 -5.46 10.37 12.91
C ILE A 197 -5.66 11.85 12.53
N SER A 198 -6.62 12.15 11.66
CA SER A 198 -6.90 13.50 11.18
C SER A 198 -7.46 14.36 12.31
N LEU A 199 -8.36 13.81 13.13
CA LEU A 199 -8.88 14.50 14.32
C LEU A 199 -7.76 14.82 15.32
N ALA A 200 -6.89 13.85 15.62
CA ALA A 200 -5.77 14.07 16.53
C ALA A 200 -4.76 15.10 15.99
N ALA A 201 -4.50 15.09 14.68
CA ALA A 201 -3.65 16.08 14.02
C ALA A 201 -4.24 17.49 14.10
N ALA A 202 -5.56 17.65 13.90
CA ALA A 202 -6.24 18.93 14.04
C ALA A 202 -6.17 19.47 15.48
N ILE A 203 -6.38 18.62 16.48
CA ILE A 203 -6.25 19.00 17.91
C ILE A 203 -4.82 19.50 18.21
N ILE A 204 -3.81 18.79 17.71
CA ILE A 204 -2.41 19.20 17.91
C ILE A 204 -2.16 20.56 17.25
N LEU A 205 -2.63 20.78 16.03
CA LEU A 205 -2.46 22.03 15.31
C LEU A 205 -3.10 23.21 16.06
N ASP A 206 -4.31 23.04 16.57
CA ASP A 206 -5.00 24.09 17.34
C ASP A 206 -4.25 24.40 18.64
N TYR A 207 -3.79 23.37 19.36
CA TYR A 207 -2.99 23.58 20.58
C TYR A 207 -1.62 24.21 20.30
N GLU A 208 -0.96 23.85 19.19
CA GLU A 208 0.29 24.49 18.77
C GLU A 208 0.05 25.95 18.41
N THR A 209 -1.06 26.26 17.74
CA THR A 209 -1.48 27.66 17.45
C THR A 209 -1.70 28.45 18.75
N ILE A 210 -2.37 27.85 19.74
CA ILE A 210 -2.56 28.48 21.06
C ILE A 210 -1.23 28.70 21.77
N LEU A 211 -0.35 27.69 21.80
CA LEU A 211 0.97 27.81 22.44
C LEU A 211 1.85 28.86 21.76
N ASP A 212 1.70 29.05 20.45
CA ASP A 212 2.47 30.02 19.68
C ASP A 212 1.94 31.44 19.87
N LYS A 213 0.63 31.65 19.69
CA LYS A 213 0.02 32.98 19.69
C LYS A 213 -0.39 33.50 21.07
N HIS A 214 -0.63 32.61 22.03
CA HIS A 214 -1.15 32.95 23.37
C HIS A 214 -0.22 32.57 24.52
N LEU A 215 1.06 32.29 24.25
CA LEU A 215 1.99 31.82 25.29
C LEU A 215 2.02 32.70 26.55
N ALA A 216 1.92 34.02 26.38
CA ALA A 216 1.99 35.00 27.46
C ALA A 216 0.72 35.08 28.32
N THR A 217 -0.43 34.67 27.78
CA THR A 217 -1.73 34.72 28.48
C THR A 217 -2.07 33.39 29.18
N LEU A 218 -1.40 32.31 28.79
CA LEU A 218 -1.63 30.98 29.35
C LEU A 218 -1.04 30.80 30.76
N SER A 219 -1.82 30.13 31.63
CA SER A 219 -1.35 29.70 32.93
C SER A 219 -0.23 28.64 32.81
N LEU A 220 0.60 28.51 33.86
CA LEU A 220 1.65 27.49 33.92
C LEU A 220 1.07 26.08 33.76
N ASP A 221 -0.05 25.79 34.43
CA ASP A 221 -0.72 24.49 34.39
C ASP A 221 -1.30 24.18 33.01
N SER A 222 -1.94 25.17 32.36
CA SER A 222 -2.44 25.04 30.99
C SER A 222 -1.30 24.70 30.03
N ARG A 223 -0.15 25.38 30.13
CA ARG A 223 1.03 25.12 29.29
C ARG A 223 1.58 23.71 29.47
N LEU A 224 1.73 23.26 30.72
CA LEU A 224 2.18 21.89 31.03
C LEU A 224 1.21 20.84 30.49
N SER A 225 -0.09 21.05 30.70
CA SER A 225 -1.15 20.15 30.25
C SER A 225 -1.24 20.07 28.74
N ILE A 226 -1.14 21.19 28.01
CA ILE A 226 -1.16 21.22 26.54
C ILE A 226 0.03 20.44 25.97
N HIS A 227 1.26 20.70 26.43
CA HIS A 227 2.43 19.96 25.94
C HIS A 227 2.34 18.46 26.24
N TYR A 228 1.79 18.09 27.41
CA TYR A 228 1.54 16.69 27.75
C TYR A 228 0.52 16.04 26.79
N ILE A 229 -0.62 16.70 26.56
CA ILE A 229 -1.68 16.24 25.66
C ILE A 229 -1.14 16.03 24.24
N ILE A 230 -0.44 17.04 23.69
CA ILE A 230 0.19 16.93 22.38
C ILE A 230 1.15 15.73 22.35
N SER A 231 1.97 15.55 23.40
CA SER A 231 2.94 14.46 23.45
C SER A 231 2.28 13.07 23.46
N VAL A 232 1.13 12.92 24.15
CA VAL A 232 0.35 11.67 24.16
C VAL A 232 -0.25 11.40 22.78
N LEU A 233 -0.90 12.40 22.15
CA LEU A 233 -1.50 12.25 20.83
C LEU A 233 -0.45 11.96 19.75
N GLN A 234 0.66 12.70 19.74
CA GLN A 234 1.80 12.45 18.85
C GLN A 234 2.32 11.03 19.03
N THR A 235 2.63 10.60 20.25
CA THR A 235 3.22 9.27 20.50
C THR A 235 2.25 8.13 20.20
N PHE A 236 1.05 8.18 20.78
CA PHE A 236 0.21 7.00 20.86
C PHE A 236 -0.92 6.97 19.85
N VAL A 237 -1.35 8.12 19.31
CA VAL A 237 -2.37 8.18 18.25
C VAL A 237 -1.73 8.26 16.87
N LEU A 238 -0.82 9.22 16.65
CA LEU A 238 -0.15 9.46 15.37
C LEU A 238 1.15 8.66 15.18
N ASN A 239 1.67 8.09 16.27
CA ASN A 239 2.98 7.43 16.27
C ASN A 239 4.11 8.34 15.75
N SER A 240 4.06 9.64 15.99
CA SER A 240 5.06 10.63 15.58
C SER A 240 6.00 11.02 16.74
N ASP A 241 7.06 11.77 16.43
CA ASP A 241 8.03 12.21 17.44
C ASP A 241 7.43 13.27 18.38
N ALA A 242 7.29 12.91 19.66
CA ALA A 242 6.83 13.80 20.73
C ALA A 242 7.97 14.54 21.46
N SER A 243 9.24 14.36 21.06
CA SER A 243 10.40 14.84 21.80
C SER A 243 10.42 16.36 22.00
N PHE A 244 9.90 17.12 21.03
CA PHE A 244 9.82 18.59 21.16
C PHE A 244 8.90 19.01 22.32
N ASN A 245 7.63 18.60 22.28
CA ASN A 245 6.64 18.97 23.29
C ASN A 245 6.98 18.40 24.66
N LEU A 246 7.51 17.19 24.70
CA LEU A 246 7.91 16.56 25.95
C LEU A 246 9.09 17.29 26.62
N ARG A 247 10.09 17.72 25.83
CA ARG A 247 11.20 18.55 26.34
C ARG A 247 10.70 19.91 26.81
N LYS A 248 9.76 20.53 26.08
CA LYS A 248 9.14 21.80 26.50
C LYS A 248 8.40 21.63 27.83
N CYS A 249 7.60 20.60 27.97
CA CYS A 249 6.92 20.28 29.22
C CYS A 249 7.90 20.14 30.40
N LEU A 250 8.94 19.32 30.25
CA LEU A 250 9.94 19.09 31.30
C LEU A 250 10.84 20.31 31.56
N SER A 251 11.01 21.20 30.58
CA SER A 251 11.73 22.47 30.77
C SER A 251 10.92 23.50 31.57
N ILE A 252 9.59 23.40 31.54
CA ILE A 252 8.69 24.24 32.33
C ILE A 252 8.68 23.73 33.78
N ASP A 253 8.50 22.42 33.97
CA ASP A 253 8.57 21.76 35.27
C ASP A 253 9.12 20.33 35.12
N MET A 254 10.34 20.12 35.64
CA MET A 254 11.03 18.83 35.58
C MET A 254 10.36 17.75 36.45
N ASP A 255 9.58 18.15 37.46
CA ASP A 255 8.92 17.26 38.40
C ASP A 255 7.44 17.04 38.08
N TYR A 256 6.96 17.59 36.96
CA TYR A 256 5.62 17.31 36.47
C TYR A 256 5.46 15.81 36.11
N ASP A 257 4.81 15.08 37.03
CA ASP A 257 4.77 13.61 37.06
C ASP A 257 4.27 13.01 35.73
N LYS A 258 3.26 13.63 35.10
CA LYS A 258 2.69 13.17 33.82
C LYS A 258 3.74 13.13 32.70
N CYS A 259 4.46 14.23 32.47
CA CYS A 259 5.48 14.30 31.43
C CYS A 259 6.71 13.43 31.76
N LYS A 260 7.12 13.38 33.03
CA LYS A 260 8.23 12.53 33.48
C LYS A 260 7.97 11.05 33.23
N ARG A 261 6.77 10.56 33.58
CA ARG A 261 6.36 9.16 33.32
C ARG A 261 6.22 8.86 31.84
N LEU A 262 5.62 9.76 31.07
CA LEU A 262 5.50 9.61 29.63
C LEU A 262 6.88 9.47 28.97
N SER A 263 7.84 10.31 29.38
CA SER A 263 9.23 10.24 28.92
C SER A 263 9.91 8.90 29.23
N LEU A 264 9.77 8.41 30.46
CA LEU A 264 10.31 7.10 30.84
C LEU A 264 9.66 5.95 30.05
N THR A 265 8.36 6.04 29.78
CA THR A 265 7.61 5.06 29.00
C THR A 265 8.12 5.02 27.55
N ILE A 266 8.18 6.17 26.89
CA ILE A 266 8.68 6.32 25.51
C ILE A 266 10.13 5.84 25.42
N SER A 267 10.99 6.23 26.38
CA SER A 267 12.40 5.82 26.39
C SER A 267 12.56 4.30 26.48
N LYS A 268 11.75 3.62 27.30
CA LYS A 268 11.78 2.15 27.40
C LYS A 268 11.30 1.48 26.13
N LEU A 269 10.21 1.96 25.54
CA LEU A 269 9.66 1.42 24.30
C LEU A 269 10.65 1.60 23.13
N ASN A 270 11.29 2.78 23.01
CA ASN A 270 12.28 3.06 21.98
C ASN A 270 13.56 2.23 22.09
N LYS A 271 13.91 1.73 23.29
CA LYS A 271 15.04 0.80 23.47
C LYS A 271 14.76 -0.61 22.97
N VAL A 272 13.49 -1.01 22.95
CA VAL A 272 13.07 -2.35 22.53
C VAL A 272 12.67 -2.35 21.05
N ASN A 273 11.96 -1.32 20.61
CA ASN A 273 11.33 -1.29 19.30
C ASN A 273 12.33 -0.86 18.21
N PRO A 274 12.43 -1.61 17.10
CA PRO A 274 13.18 -1.18 15.93
C PRO A 274 12.51 0.05 15.31
N SER A 275 13.28 0.98 14.73
CA SER A 275 12.71 2.21 14.15
C SER A 275 11.64 1.92 13.10
N LYS A 276 10.68 2.85 12.91
CA LYS A 276 9.65 2.72 11.86
C LYS A 276 10.24 2.40 10.49
N ARG A 277 11.34 3.07 10.15
CA ARG A 277 12.04 2.87 8.89
C ARG A 277 12.47 1.41 8.71
N GLN A 278 13.03 0.77 9.74
CA GLN A 278 13.43 -0.65 9.67
C GLN A 278 12.26 -1.63 9.45
N ILE A 279 11.02 -1.22 9.77
CA ILE A 279 9.83 -2.07 9.64
C ILE A 279 9.08 -1.84 8.33
N LEU A 280 9.04 -0.58 7.86
CA LEU A 280 8.20 -0.15 6.75
C LEU A 280 8.97 0.13 5.46
N ASP A 281 10.27 0.39 5.53
CA ASP A 281 11.13 0.64 4.35
C ASP A 281 11.34 -0.67 3.57
N PRO A 282 10.92 -0.74 2.29
CA PRO A 282 10.99 -1.98 1.52
C PRO A 282 12.42 -2.42 1.22
N GLU A 283 13.34 -1.47 1.04
CA GLU A 283 14.74 -1.76 0.73
C GLU A 283 15.43 -2.34 1.95
N LEU A 284 15.26 -1.71 3.12
CA LEU A 284 15.76 -2.25 4.39
C LEU A 284 15.14 -3.61 4.68
N TYR A 285 13.82 -3.76 4.53
CA TYR A 285 13.14 -5.03 4.77
C TYR A 285 13.68 -6.17 3.89
N ALA A 286 13.96 -5.91 2.61
CA ALA A 286 14.38 -6.93 1.65
C ALA A 286 15.90 -7.22 1.68
N PHE A 287 16.73 -6.22 1.97
CA PHE A 287 18.19 -6.31 1.73
C PHE A 287 19.06 -6.05 2.98
N GLU A 288 18.51 -5.52 4.08
CA GLU A 288 19.29 -5.31 5.31
C GLU A 288 19.80 -6.63 5.91
N ARG A 289 21.05 -6.66 6.38
CA ARG A 289 21.66 -7.85 6.98
C ARG A 289 21.09 -8.12 8.37
N ARG A 290 20.93 -9.42 8.72
CA ARG A 290 20.22 -9.94 9.92
C ARG A 290 20.63 -9.37 11.28
N GLU A 291 21.79 -8.74 11.41
CA GLU A 291 22.39 -8.39 12.71
C GLU A 291 21.80 -7.13 13.37
N SER A 292 20.88 -6.41 12.71
CA SER A 292 20.39 -5.14 13.27
C SER A 292 19.28 -5.27 14.32
N THR A 293 18.54 -6.38 14.37
CA THR A 293 17.34 -6.51 15.23
C THR A 293 17.24 -7.87 15.95
N TYR A 294 17.13 -7.82 17.29
CA TYR A 294 16.98 -9.00 18.15
C TYR A 294 15.50 -9.41 18.31
N TRP A 295 14.93 -10.04 17.27
CA TRP A 295 13.51 -10.40 17.22
C TRP A 295 13.01 -11.25 18.40
N ASP A 296 13.82 -12.21 18.87
CA ASP A 296 13.42 -13.09 19.97
C ASP A 296 13.30 -12.31 21.29
N MET A 297 14.14 -11.28 21.51
CA MET A 297 14.07 -10.38 22.67
C MET A 297 12.79 -9.52 22.62
N ILE A 298 12.42 -9.03 21.44
CA ILE A 298 11.19 -8.23 21.26
C ILE A 298 9.95 -9.08 21.57
N ILE A 299 9.91 -10.32 21.07
CA ILE A 299 8.81 -11.26 21.35
C ILE A 299 8.72 -11.54 22.84
N ASP A 300 9.86 -11.84 23.47
CA ASP A 300 9.91 -12.11 24.91
C ASP A 300 9.46 -10.88 25.71
N PHE A 301 9.87 -9.66 25.32
CA PHE A 301 9.42 -8.43 25.96
C PHE A 301 7.90 -8.26 25.90
N TYR A 302 7.28 -8.41 24.73
CA TYR A 302 5.84 -8.11 24.58
C TYR A 302 4.92 -9.24 25.02
N LEU A 303 5.29 -10.50 24.75
CA LEU A 303 4.35 -11.62 24.79
C LEU A 303 4.62 -12.63 25.91
N ARG A 304 5.74 -12.52 26.62
CA ARG A 304 5.98 -13.34 27.81
C ARG A 304 5.25 -12.76 29.01
N ASP A 305 4.75 -13.66 29.85
CA ASP A 305 4.13 -13.31 31.13
C ASP A 305 5.24 -12.91 32.12
N GLU A 306 5.57 -11.62 32.13
CA GLU A 306 6.56 -11.01 33.01
C GLU A 306 5.96 -9.83 33.80
N LYS A 307 6.72 -9.29 34.76
CA LYS A 307 6.38 -8.02 35.44
C LYS A 307 6.25 -6.89 34.41
N PRO A 308 5.40 -5.88 34.69
CA PRO A 308 5.16 -4.83 33.71
C PRO A 308 6.45 -4.03 33.48
N PHE A 309 6.75 -3.69 32.22
CA PHE A 309 7.99 -3.01 31.84
C PHE A 309 8.15 -1.63 32.50
N ILE A 310 7.06 -1.05 32.98
CA ILE A 310 7.04 0.13 33.84
C ILE A 310 6.09 -0.13 35.01
N ALA A 311 6.41 0.44 36.18
CA ALA A 311 5.47 0.41 37.30
C ALA A 311 4.12 1.00 36.84
N PRO A 312 2.97 0.44 37.29
CA PRO A 312 1.67 1.02 36.99
C PRO A 312 1.74 2.53 37.27
N MET A 313 1.43 3.35 36.27
CA MET A 313 1.30 4.78 36.49
C MET A 313 0.29 4.98 37.62
N LYS A 314 0.55 5.87 38.58
CA LYS A 314 -0.44 6.22 39.63
C LYS A 314 -1.78 6.73 39.06
N ILE A 315 -1.79 7.03 37.75
CA ILE A 315 -2.94 7.31 36.92
C ILE A 315 -3.94 6.13 36.89
N LEU A 316 -3.44 4.91 37.04
CA LEU A 316 -4.23 3.67 36.99
C LEU A 316 -4.90 3.47 38.35
N ASN A 317 -6.11 4.03 38.51
CA ASN A 317 -6.93 3.92 39.72
C ASN A 317 -7.43 2.48 40.02
N LYS A 318 -6.96 1.46 39.28
CA LYS A 318 -7.40 0.06 39.42
C LYS A 318 -6.22 -0.91 39.28
N ASP A 319 -6.30 -2.03 40.00
CA ASP A 319 -5.41 -3.17 39.80
C ASP A 319 -5.61 -3.71 38.37
N ILE A 320 -4.67 -3.43 37.49
CA ILE A 320 -4.72 -3.96 36.12
C ILE A 320 -4.27 -5.40 36.13
N THR A 321 -5.20 -6.30 35.80
CA THR A 321 -4.87 -7.66 35.42
C THR A 321 -4.36 -7.65 33.99
N PHE A 322 -3.04 -7.74 33.78
CA PHE A 322 -2.45 -7.90 32.46
C PHE A 322 -1.81 -9.29 32.34
N LYS A 323 -1.82 -9.83 31.12
CA LYS A 323 -1.20 -11.14 30.83
C LYS A 323 0.28 -10.94 30.52
N ASN A 324 0.56 -10.00 29.63
CA ASN A 324 1.89 -9.66 29.15
C ASN A 324 2.01 -8.15 28.86
N ASN A 325 3.22 -7.68 28.54
CA ASN A 325 3.47 -6.26 28.28
C ASN A 325 2.69 -5.70 27.09
N TYR A 326 2.32 -6.53 26.11
CA TYR A 326 1.43 -6.11 25.02
C TYR A 326 0.04 -5.72 25.55
N SER A 327 -0.61 -6.60 26.31
CA SER A 327 -1.92 -6.30 26.92
C SER A 327 -1.85 -5.13 27.91
N PHE A 328 -0.73 -4.99 28.61
CA PHE A 328 -0.49 -3.86 29.50
C PHE A 328 -0.36 -2.54 28.73
N LEU A 329 0.33 -2.55 27.58
CA LEU A 329 0.47 -1.38 26.72
C LEU A 329 -0.89 -0.96 26.12
N GLU A 330 -1.71 -1.92 25.68
CA GLU A 330 -3.07 -1.63 25.20
C GLU A 330 -3.90 -0.88 26.28
N GLU A 331 -3.87 -1.36 27.52
CA GLU A 331 -4.59 -0.70 28.63
C GLU A 331 -3.99 0.67 29.00
N ILE A 332 -2.66 0.83 28.97
CA ILE A 332 -2.01 2.14 29.17
C ILE A 332 -2.45 3.13 28.11
N ILE A 333 -2.39 2.77 26.83
CA ILE A 333 -2.73 3.67 25.73
C ILE A 333 -4.19 4.09 25.85
N LYS A 334 -5.08 3.14 26.14
CA LYS A 334 -6.50 3.41 26.38
C LYS A 334 -6.69 4.42 27.52
N GLN A 335 -6.05 4.20 28.66
CA GLN A 335 -6.18 5.13 29.79
C GLN A 335 -5.61 6.52 29.47
N LEU A 336 -4.43 6.60 28.85
CA LEU A 336 -3.81 7.87 28.50
C LEU A 336 -4.68 8.69 27.54
N ILE A 337 -5.30 8.04 26.55
CA ILE A 337 -6.24 8.68 25.63
C ILE A 337 -7.48 9.15 26.39
N GLN A 338 -8.03 8.33 27.29
CA GLN A 338 -9.17 8.72 28.13
C GLN A 338 -8.84 9.92 29.04
N ASP A 339 -7.66 9.94 29.66
CA ASP A 339 -7.25 11.05 30.52
C ASP A 339 -7.07 12.34 29.73
N VAL A 340 -6.50 12.26 28.52
CA VAL A 340 -6.37 13.40 27.61
C VAL A 340 -7.75 13.89 27.17
N GLN A 341 -8.67 12.97 26.86
CA GLN A 341 -10.05 13.29 26.50
C GLN A 341 -10.85 13.92 27.64
N LEU A 342 -10.47 13.70 28.90
CA LEU A 342 -11.09 14.35 30.07
C LEU A 342 -10.36 15.65 30.47
N SER A 343 -9.09 15.80 30.09
CA SER A 343 -8.31 16.99 30.38
C SER A 343 -8.77 18.16 29.51
N ARG A 344 -9.34 19.20 30.13
CA ARG A 344 -9.78 20.44 29.47
C ARG A 344 -9.01 21.64 30.05
N PRO A 345 -7.79 21.93 29.55
CA PRO A 345 -6.92 22.93 30.17
C PRO A 345 -7.37 24.38 29.96
N LEU A 346 -8.33 24.63 29.06
CA LEU A 346 -8.76 25.97 28.63
C LEU A 346 -10.28 26.21 28.73
N THR A 347 -11.09 25.16 28.85
CA THR A 347 -12.55 25.22 28.83
C THR A 347 -13.15 24.39 29.94
N THR A 348 -14.37 24.73 30.35
CA THR A 348 -15.25 23.80 31.08
C THR A 348 -15.92 22.88 30.06
N ASN A 349 -15.81 21.56 30.25
CA ASN A 349 -16.22 20.53 29.29
C ASN A 349 -17.60 20.80 28.66
N LEU A 350 -17.61 21.31 27.43
CA LEU A 350 -18.84 21.77 26.74
C LEU A 350 -19.85 20.65 26.48
N PHE A 351 -19.38 19.41 26.39
CA PHE A 351 -20.19 18.23 26.06
C PHE A 351 -20.31 17.25 27.22
N ASP A 352 -20.04 17.68 28.46
CA ASP A 352 -20.22 16.82 29.64
C ASP A 352 -21.70 16.43 29.77
N ASP A 353 -21.99 15.14 29.61
CA ASP A 353 -23.25 14.54 30.05
C ASP A 353 -22.95 13.87 31.38
N SER A 354 -23.31 14.52 32.48
CA SER A 354 -23.35 13.90 33.81
C SER A 354 -24.28 12.67 33.86
N SER A 355 -25.08 12.45 32.82
CA SER A 355 -25.94 11.28 32.58
C SER A 355 -25.29 10.16 31.77
N LYS A 356 -24.12 10.41 31.13
CA LYS A 356 -23.32 9.43 30.38
C LYS A 356 -21.96 9.20 31.04
N THR A 357 -21.90 9.25 32.37
CA THR A 357 -20.77 8.69 33.15
C THR A 357 -20.79 7.16 33.12
N ASP A 358 -20.93 6.60 31.93
CA ASP A 358 -20.63 5.22 31.66
C ASP A 358 -19.77 5.13 30.41
N TYR A 359 -18.57 5.72 30.48
CA TYR A 359 -17.43 5.38 29.62
C TYR A 359 -17.09 3.87 29.70
N THR A 360 -17.80 3.07 30.51
CA THR A 360 -17.72 1.61 30.54
C THR A 360 -18.69 0.90 29.58
N SER A 361 -19.64 1.62 28.98
CA SER A 361 -20.59 1.06 28.00
C SER A 361 -19.94 0.88 26.62
N LYS A 362 -19.16 -0.20 26.52
CA LYS A 362 -18.53 -0.77 25.30
C LYS A 362 -18.08 0.24 24.24
N PRO A 363 -16.78 0.56 24.18
CA PRO A 363 -16.27 1.36 23.08
C PRO A 363 -16.51 0.68 21.72
N LYS A 364 -17.25 1.37 20.84
CA LYS A 364 -17.18 1.09 19.40
C LYS A 364 -15.77 1.51 18.95
N SER A 365 -14.94 0.55 18.57
CA SER A 365 -13.65 0.76 17.89
C SER A 365 -12.52 1.53 18.64
N TYR A 366 -12.24 1.22 19.90
CA TYR A 366 -10.97 1.67 20.54
C TYR A 366 -9.72 0.97 19.98
N TYR A 367 -9.87 0.08 19.01
CA TYR A 367 -8.98 -1.06 18.95
C TYR A 367 -7.62 -0.81 18.30
N HIS A 368 -7.37 0.27 17.55
CA HIS A 368 -6.10 0.42 16.83
C HIS A 368 -5.69 1.87 16.61
N THR A 369 -4.78 2.38 17.44
CA THR A 369 -4.02 3.60 17.11
C THR A 369 -2.85 3.26 16.16
N ASP A 370 -2.26 4.24 15.47
CA ASP A 370 -1.09 3.98 14.62
C ASP A 370 0.10 3.42 15.40
N TYR A 371 0.17 3.71 16.69
CA TYR A 371 1.19 3.13 17.56
C TYR A 371 0.98 1.62 17.73
N LEU A 372 -0.25 1.20 18.07
CA LEU A 372 -0.57 -0.23 18.20
C LEU A 372 -0.48 -0.97 16.86
N VAL A 373 -0.88 -0.34 15.75
CA VAL A 373 -0.67 -0.91 14.40
C VAL A 373 0.81 -1.15 14.14
N TYR A 374 1.68 -0.21 14.52
CA TYR A 374 3.12 -0.39 14.39
C TYR A 374 3.69 -1.48 15.30
N ILE A 375 3.23 -1.60 16.56
CA ILE A 375 3.62 -2.74 17.43
C ILE A 375 3.17 -4.06 16.82
N ASP A 376 1.95 -4.11 16.29
CA ASP A 376 1.46 -5.29 15.59
C ASP A 376 2.37 -5.61 14.38
N SER A 377 2.78 -4.59 13.61
CA SER A 377 3.70 -4.76 12.45
C SER A 377 5.04 -5.34 12.86
N ILE A 378 5.62 -4.87 13.97
CA ILE A 378 6.82 -5.46 14.56
C ILE A 378 6.59 -6.94 14.87
N LEU A 379 5.51 -7.28 15.58
CA LEU A 379 5.21 -8.66 15.96
C LEU A 379 4.93 -9.52 14.71
N CYS A 380 4.23 -9.00 13.70
CA CYS A 380 4.01 -9.70 12.44
C CYS A 380 5.33 -10.00 11.74
N GLN A 381 6.23 -9.03 11.60
CA GLN A 381 7.54 -9.25 10.99
C GLN A 381 8.36 -10.28 11.79
N ALA A 382 8.30 -10.22 13.13
CA ALA A 382 8.93 -11.18 14.03
C ALA A 382 8.47 -12.63 13.78
N SER A 383 7.23 -12.84 13.31
CA SER A 383 6.71 -14.18 12.96
C SER A 383 7.51 -14.87 11.86
N SER A 384 8.19 -14.10 11.01
CA SER A 384 8.99 -14.62 9.91
C SER A 384 10.49 -14.56 10.17
N MET A 385 10.92 -13.68 11.08
CA MET A 385 12.33 -13.39 11.37
C MET A 385 12.87 -14.10 12.62
N SER A 386 11.99 -14.53 13.54
CA SER A 386 12.39 -15.27 14.74
C SER A 386 13.09 -16.59 14.40
N SER A 387 14.14 -16.90 15.16
CA SER A 387 14.90 -18.14 15.03
C SER A 387 14.14 -19.35 15.58
N ASP A 388 13.19 -19.11 16.49
CA ASP A 388 12.43 -20.13 17.20
C ASP A 388 11.02 -20.30 16.60
N VAL A 389 10.72 -21.54 16.20
CA VAL A 389 9.43 -21.93 15.62
C VAL A 389 8.26 -21.69 16.58
N LYS A 390 8.45 -21.83 17.91
CA LYS A 390 7.40 -21.58 18.90
C LYS A 390 7.05 -20.09 18.96
N ARG A 391 8.07 -19.22 19.02
CA ARG A 391 7.91 -17.77 19.01
C ARG A 391 7.29 -17.27 17.71
N SER A 392 7.74 -17.79 16.58
CA SER A 392 7.14 -17.53 15.25
C SER A 392 5.64 -17.85 15.20
N LYS A 393 5.20 -18.96 15.79
CA LYS A 393 3.77 -19.32 15.88
C LYS A 393 2.98 -18.38 16.79
N LEU A 394 3.59 -17.92 17.87
CA LEU A 394 2.96 -17.01 18.84
C LEU A 394 2.62 -15.66 18.19
N THR A 395 3.49 -15.14 17.32
CA THR A 395 3.30 -13.84 16.67
C THR A 395 2.54 -13.88 15.34
N ALA A 396 2.42 -15.04 14.69
CA ALA A 396 1.69 -15.20 13.44
C ALA A 396 0.23 -14.65 13.41
N PRO A 397 -0.55 -14.66 14.52
CA PRO A 397 -1.87 -14.04 14.55
C PRO A 397 -1.86 -12.52 14.27
N PHE A 398 -0.80 -11.80 14.65
CA PHE A 398 -0.68 -10.36 14.45
C PHE A 398 -0.67 -9.98 12.97
N CYS A 399 -0.06 -10.79 12.10
CA CYS A 399 -0.13 -10.55 10.66
C CYS A 399 -1.55 -10.57 10.12
N LYS A 400 -2.42 -11.46 10.64
CA LYS A 400 -3.84 -11.48 10.24
C LYS A 400 -4.61 -10.31 10.83
N LYS A 401 -4.25 -9.89 12.05
CA LYS A 401 -4.83 -8.73 12.73
C LYS A 401 -4.60 -7.48 11.87
N ILE A 402 -3.35 -7.13 11.58
CA ILE A 402 -2.98 -5.95 10.78
C ILE A 402 -3.57 -5.99 9.39
N LEU A 403 -3.53 -7.14 8.71
CA LEU A 403 -4.05 -7.28 7.35
C LEU A 403 -5.51 -6.81 7.21
N LYS A 404 -6.30 -6.95 8.28
CA LYS A 404 -7.69 -6.50 8.31
C LYS A 404 -7.81 -4.98 8.49
N TYR A 405 -6.86 -4.33 9.16
CA TYR A 405 -6.90 -2.91 9.51
C TYR A 405 -6.13 -2.02 8.54
N SER A 406 -5.03 -2.52 7.97
CA SER A 406 -4.16 -1.74 7.10
C SER A 406 -4.59 -1.74 5.63
N LEU A 407 -5.49 -2.64 5.24
CA LEU A 407 -6.00 -2.72 3.87
C LEU A 407 -7.35 -2.02 3.78
N THR A 408 -7.56 -1.29 2.68
CA THR A 408 -8.90 -0.81 2.33
C THR A 408 -9.84 -1.99 2.12
N LEU A 409 -11.14 -1.76 2.26
CA LEU A 409 -12.16 -2.80 2.04
C LEU A 409 -12.06 -3.41 0.63
N GLU A 410 -11.75 -2.58 -0.37
CA GLU A 410 -11.56 -3.00 -1.76
C GLU A 410 -10.33 -3.92 -1.91
N THR A 411 -9.17 -3.48 -1.42
CA THR A 411 -7.93 -4.27 -1.47
C THR A 411 -8.07 -5.59 -0.70
N TRP A 412 -8.78 -5.56 0.44
CA TRP A 412 -9.10 -6.76 1.21
C TRP A 412 -9.92 -7.77 0.39
N ASN A 413 -10.96 -7.31 -0.31
CA ASN A 413 -11.81 -8.17 -1.14
C ASN A 413 -11.00 -8.78 -2.30
N HIS A 414 -10.19 -7.99 -2.99
CA HIS A 414 -9.28 -8.50 -4.04
C HIS A 414 -8.30 -9.54 -3.49
N TYR A 415 -7.74 -9.31 -2.30
CA TYR A 415 -6.89 -10.30 -1.64
C TYR A 415 -7.64 -11.60 -1.32
N GLN A 416 -8.88 -11.54 -0.83
CA GLN A 416 -9.68 -12.74 -0.57
C GLN A 416 -10.01 -13.51 -1.85
N ASP A 417 -10.30 -12.81 -2.95
CA ASP A 417 -10.52 -13.39 -4.27
C ASP A 417 -9.25 -14.06 -4.82
N ALA A 418 -8.09 -13.39 -4.74
CA ALA A 418 -6.80 -13.96 -5.11
C ALA A 418 -6.49 -15.21 -4.28
N LYS A 419 -6.73 -15.16 -2.97
CA LYS A 419 -6.49 -16.29 -2.06
C LYS A 419 -7.42 -17.48 -2.31
N SER A 420 -8.72 -17.23 -2.51
CA SER A 420 -9.75 -18.28 -2.57
C SER A 420 -10.03 -18.79 -3.99
N GLN A 421 -10.02 -17.89 -4.97
CA GLN A 421 -10.38 -18.15 -6.37
C GLN A 421 -9.16 -18.09 -7.30
N GLN A 422 -7.99 -17.67 -6.81
CA GLN A 422 -6.76 -17.54 -7.61
C GLN A 422 -6.88 -16.51 -8.75
N LYS A 423 -7.75 -15.50 -8.55
CA LYS A 423 -7.91 -14.35 -9.45
C LYS A 423 -6.69 -13.43 -9.37
N ARG A 424 -6.41 -12.75 -10.48
CA ARG A 424 -5.39 -11.70 -10.57
C ARG A 424 -5.73 -10.55 -9.60
N LEU A 425 -4.71 -9.95 -8.99
CA LEU A 425 -4.85 -8.72 -8.21
C LEU A 425 -4.86 -7.51 -9.17
N PRO A 426 -5.47 -6.37 -8.79
CA PRO A 426 -5.24 -5.11 -9.49
C PRO A 426 -3.73 -4.80 -9.55
N ASP A 427 -3.29 -4.13 -10.62
CA ASP A 427 -1.85 -4.00 -10.90
C ASP A 427 -1.08 -3.16 -9.88
N THR A 428 -1.73 -2.21 -9.21
CA THR A 428 -1.08 -1.36 -8.19
C THR A 428 -0.98 -2.03 -6.82
N VAL A 429 -1.85 -3.00 -6.51
CA VAL A 429 -2.00 -3.53 -5.14
C VAL A 429 -0.71 -4.14 -4.60
N LEU A 430 0.08 -4.81 -5.44
CA LEU A 430 1.35 -5.38 -4.98
C LEU A 430 2.34 -4.27 -4.60
N ASP A 431 2.49 -3.25 -5.43
CA ASP A 431 3.41 -2.14 -5.19
C ASP A 431 2.93 -1.24 -4.04
N ASP A 432 1.64 -0.93 -3.97
CA ASP A 432 1.05 -0.09 -2.91
C ASP A 432 1.26 -0.72 -1.52
N VAL A 433 0.99 -2.01 -1.40
CA VAL A 433 1.20 -2.74 -0.14
C VAL A 433 2.68 -2.97 0.13
N TRP A 434 3.50 -3.19 -0.89
CA TRP A 434 4.96 -3.32 -0.74
C TRP A 434 5.56 -2.05 -0.14
N ASN A 435 5.24 -0.90 -0.74
CA ASN A 435 5.79 0.40 -0.36
C ASN A 435 5.29 0.88 1.00
N SER A 436 4.12 0.41 1.44
CA SER A 436 3.55 0.77 2.74
C SER A 436 3.92 -0.22 3.85
N ASN A 437 3.83 -1.52 3.57
CA ASN A 437 3.98 -2.61 4.54
C ASN A 437 4.58 -3.87 3.88
N PRO A 438 5.91 -3.91 3.65
CA PRO A 438 6.56 -4.98 2.88
C PRO A 438 6.41 -6.37 3.52
N HIS A 439 6.47 -6.44 4.85
CA HIS A 439 6.25 -7.67 5.62
C HIS A 439 4.82 -8.23 5.45
N LEU A 440 3.82 -7.33 5.36
CA LEU A 440 2.43 -7.69 5.16
C LEU A 440 2.19 -8.24 3.75
N LEU A 441 2.78 -7.61 2.73
CA LEU A 441 2.72 -8.15 1.37
C LEU A 441 3.30 -9.56 1.31
N MET A 442 4.45 -9.80 1.93
CA MET A 442 5.04 -11.13 1.98
C MET A 442 4.14 -12.14 2.70
N PHE A 443 3.41 -11.72 3.73
CA PHE A 443 2.39 -12.54 4.36
C PHE A 443 1.18 -12.83 3.46
N MET A 444 0.73 -11.84 2.68
CA MET A 444 -0.35 -12.00 1.69
C MET A 444 0.05 -13.02 0.62
N ILE A 445 1.23 -12.84 0.01
CA ILE A 445 1.77 -13.72 -1.03
C ILE A 445 1.91 -15.15 -0.48
N ASN A 446 2.54 -15.33 0.68
CA ASN A 446 2.64 -16.67 1.30
C ASN A 446 1.25 -17.31 1.52
N SER A 447 0.26 -16.53 1.95
CA SER A 447 -1.10 -17.01 2.15
C SER A 447 -1.79 -17.46 0.86
N ILE A 448 -1.58 -16.72 -0.24
CA ILE A 448 -2.07 -17.06 -1.58
C ILE A 448 -1.40 -18.36 -2.07
N LEU A 449 -0.08 -18.41 -2.03
CA LEU A 449 0.72 -19.55 -2.51
C LEU A 449 0.43 -20.83 -1.72
N ARG A 450 0.19 -20.74 -0.41
CA ARG A 450 -0.16 -21.92 0.42
C ARG A 450 -1.54 -22.49 0.08
N LYS A 451 -2.53 -21.63 -0.23
CA LYS A 451 -3.90 -22.08 -0.53
C LYS A 451 -4.04 -22.58 -1.98
N SER A 452 -3.15 -22.19 -2.88
CA SER A 452 -3.01 -22.69 -4.25
C SER A 452 -2.87 -24.22 -4.34
N LYS A 453 -2.44 -24.89 -3.26
CA LYS A 453 -2.22 -26.35 -3.20
C LYS A 453 -3.40 -27.24 -3.65
N SER A 454 -4.63 -26.72 -3.62
CA SER A 454 -5.85 -27.45 -3.99
C SER A 454 -6.38 -27.12 -5.40
N LYS A 455 -5.91 -26.04 -6.05
CA LYS A 455 -6.44 -25.52 -7.33
C LYS A 455 -5.35 -25.33 -8.39
N HIS A 456 -4.38 -26.23 -8.41
CA HIS A 456 -3.14 -26.16 -9.19
C HIS A 456 -3.27 -26.11 -10.72
N HIS A 457 -4.47 -26.03 -11.30
CA HIS A 457 -4.68 -26.31 -12.73
C HIS A 457 -5.50 -25.24 -13.46
N SER A 458 -5.87 -24.14 -12.80
CA SER A 458 -6.64 -23.07 -13.44
C SER A 458 -5.73 -22.08 -14.19
N GLN A 459 -6.17 -21.63 -15.37
CA GLN A 459 -5.51 -20.55 -16.12
C GLN A 459 -5.40 -19.27 -15.30
N SER A 460 -6.44 -18.95 -14.54
CA SER A 460 -6.47 -17.79 -13.63
C SER A 460 -5.36 -17.87 -12.58
N GLY A 461 -5.17 -19.05 -11.96
CA GLY A 461 -4.07 -19.25 -11.01
C GLY A 461 -2.69 -19.06 -11.62
N ARG A 462 -2.45 -19.55 -12.85
CA ARG A 462 -1.18 -19.29 -13.54
C ARG A 462 -0.95 -17.79 -13.74
N GLN A 463 -1.96 -17.05 -14.22
CA GLN A 463 -1.86 -15.60 -14.42
C GLN A 463 -1.51 -14.84 -13.13
N LEU A 464 -2.12 -15.22 -12.00
CA LEU A 464 -1.79 -14.64 -10.69
C LEU A 464 -0.34 -14.96 -10.28
N HIS A 465 0.15 -16.19 -10.48
CA HIS A 465 1.53 -16.54 -10.14
C HIS A 465 2.54 -15.85 -11.06
N ASP A 466 2.21 -15.67 -12.35
CA ASP A 466 3.02 -14.91 -13.30
C ASP A 466 3.07 -13.42 -12.89
N GLN A 467 1.95 -12.84 -12.45
CA GLN A 467 1.90 -11.46 -11.90
C GLN A 467 2.78 -11.32 -10.66
N ILE A 468 2.65 -12.23 -9.69
CA ILE A 468 3.50 -12.24 -8.49
C ILE A 468 4.97 -12.40 -8.88
N ASN A 469 5.29 -13.29 -9.82
CA ASN A 469 6.67 -13.50 -10.26
C ASN A 469 7.26 -12.26 -10.92
N LYS A 470 6.47 -11.59 -11.77
CA LYS A 470 6.88 -10.31 -12.36
C LYS A 470 7.21 -9.28 -11.27
N PHE A 471 6.35 -9.12 -10.27
CA PHE A 471 6.61 -8.25 -9.12
C PHE A 471 7.93 -8.58 -8.40
N PHE A 472 8.25 -9.87 -8.18
CA PHE A 472 9.53 -10.26 -7.58
C PHE A 472 10.75 -9.88 -8.45
N GLN A 473 10.63 -9.98 -9.78
CA GLN A 473 11.71 -9.62 -10.70
C GLN A 473 11.89 -8.11 -10.77
N ASP A 474 10.80 -7.37 -10.94
CA ASP A 474 10.79 -5.90 -11.08
C ASP A 474 11.39 -5.22 -9.83
N ASN A 475 11.22 -5.83 -8.65
CA ASN A 475 11.75 -5.34 -7.37
C ASN A 475 13.06 -6.00 -6.92
N GLY A 476 13.72 -6.82 -7.76
CA GLY A 476 15.00 -7.47 -7.41
C GLY A 476 14.94 -8.45 -6.23
N LEU A 477 13.75 -8.94 -5.88
CA LEU A 477 13.51 -9.73 -4.66
C LEU A 477 14.04 -11.18 -4.77
N SER A 478 14.47 -11.61 -5.95
CA SER A 478 15.19 -12.88 -6.16
C SER A 478 16.51 -12.93 -5.40
N GLU A 479 17.16 -11.77 -5.21
CA GLU A 479 18.46 -11.61 -4.54
C GLU A 479 18.33 -11.08 -3.10
N SER A 480 17.10 -11.00 -2.59
CA SER A 480 16.81 -10.54 -1.23
C SER A 480 17.64 -11.30 -0.17
N THR A 481 18.13 -10.59 0.84
CA THR A 481 18.79 -11.18 2.01
C THR A 481 17.78 -11.67 3.05
N ASN A 482 16.52 -11.22 2.94
CA ASN A 482 15.44 -11.58 3.83
C ASN A 482 15.00 -13.04 3.64
N PRO A 483 15.11 -13.90 4.68
CA PRO A 483 14.80 -15.33 4.55
C PRO A 483 13.35 -15.62 4.18
N TYR A 484 12.42 -14.75 4.58
CA TYR A 484 11.00 -14.94 4.32
C TYR A 484 10.65 -14.60 2.86
N VAL A 485 11.24 -13.54 2.32
CA VAL A 485 11.14 -13.19 0.89
C VAL A 485 11.69 -14.33 0.04
N ILE A 486 12.91 -14.81 0.34
CA ILE A 486 13.52 -15.94 -0.38
C ILE A 486 12.65 -17.20 -0.30
N LYS A 487 12.08 -17.50 0.87
CA LYS A 487 11.20 -18.67 1.06
C LYS A 487 9.94 -18.58 0.20
N ASN A 488 9.33 -17.40 0.12
CA ASN A 488 8.17 -17.17 -0.74
C ASN A 488 8.54 -17.29 -2.22
N PHE A 489 9.67 -16.70 -2.63
CA PHE A 489 10.16 -16.80 -4.00
C PHE A 489 10.41 -18.26 -4.42
N ARG A 490 11.09 -19.05 -3.58
CA ARG A 490 11.32 -20.48 -3.84
C ARG A 490 10.01 -21.27 -3.96
N LEU A 491 9.03 -20.97 -3.12
CA LEU A 491 7.71 -21.61 -3.18
C LEU A 491 7.00 -21.27 -4.50
N LEU A 492 7.05 -20.00 -4.91
CA LEU A 492 6.49 -19.53 -6.17
C LEU A 492 7.16 -20.20 -7.38
N GLN A 493 8.49 -20.22 -7.45
CA GLN A 493 9.22 -20.87 -8.53
C GLN A 493 8.87 -22.36 -8.66
N LYS A 494 8.76 -23.07 -7.53
CA LYS A 494 8.33 -24.47 -7.52
C LYS A 494 6.93 -24.62 -8.12
N GLN A 495 5.98 -23.74 -7.80
CA GLN A 495 4.62 -23.80 -8.36
C GLN A 495 4.60 -23.46 -9.85
N LEU A 496 5.35 -22.43 -10.29
CA LEU A 496 5.51 -22.10 -11.71
C LEU A 496 6.10 -23.25 -12.51
N GLN A 497 7.11 -23.94 -11.95
CA GLN A 497 7.68 -25.13 -12.56
C GLN A 497 6.64 -26.25 -12.72
N THR A 498 5.83 -26.50 -11.69
CA THR A 498 4.75 -27.51 -11.79
C THR A 498 3.71 -27.16 -12.86
N PHE A 499 3.37 -25.87 -13.05
CA PHE A 499 2.50 -25.45 -14.14
C PHE A 499 3.13 -25.68 -15.52
N LYS A 500 4.44 -25.47 -15.66
CA LYS A 500 5.16 -25.72 -16.93
C LYS A 500 5.17 -27.22 -17.25
N GLU A 501 5.50 -28.06 -16.28
CA GLU A 501 5.52 -29.52 -16.43
C GLU A 501 4.14 -30.09 -16.76
N GLN A 502 3.08 -29.57 -16.14
CA GLN A 502 1.72 -29.99 -16.46
C GLN A 502 1.30 -29.60 -17.88
N LYS A 503 1.64 -28.39 -18.34
CA LYS A 503 1.38 -27.99 -19.74
C LYS A 503 2.09 -28.94 -20.71
N HIS A 504 3.34 -29.31 -20.43
CA HIS A 504 4.09 -30.28 -21.24
C HIS A 504 3.46 -31.67 -21.20
N ARG A 505 3.01 -32.15 -20.03
CA ARG A 505 2.31 -33.44 -19.90
C ARG A 505 1.01 -33.47 -20.71
N ASN A 506 0.19 -32.42 -20.63
CA ASN A 506 -1.05 -32.33 -21.41
C ASN A 506 -0.77 -32.30 -22.91
N PHE A 507 0.23 -31.53 -23.34
CA PHE A 507 0.65 -31.48 -24.74
C PHE A 507 1.11 -32.86 -25.24
N ASN A 508 1.97 -33.55 -24.49
CA ASN A 508 2.45 -34.88 -24.84
C ASN A 508 1.31 -35.91 -24.90
N GLN A 509 0.34 -35.82 -23.98
CA GLN A 509 -0.83 -36.69 -23.97
C GLN A 509 -1.73 -36.46 -25.20
N GLN A 510 -1.96 -35.20 -25.58
CA GLN A 510 -2.73 -34.85 -26.77
C GLN A 510 -2.03 -35.31 -28.05
N TYR A 511 -0.72 -35.11 -28.13
CA TYR A 511 0.11 -35.58 -29.24
C TYR A 511 0.04 -37.11 -29.39
N PHE A 512 0.16 -37.85 -28.29
CA PHE A 512 0.06 -39.31 -28.28
C PHE A 512 -1.33 -39.81 -28.70
N GLN A 513 -2.41 -39.17 -28.22
CA GLN A 513 -3.77 -39.49 -28.64
C GLN A 513 -3.97 -39.26 -30.14
N GLN A 514 -3.42 -38.16 -30.68
CA GLN A 514 -3.52 -37.85 -32.10
C GLN A 514 -2.78 -38.89 -32.95
N GLN A 515 -1.59 -39.32 -32.53
CA GLN A 515 -0.86 -40.40 -33.21
C GLN A 515 -1.67 -41.72 -33.20
N GLN A 516 -2.27 -42.10 -32.08
CA GLN A 516 -3.10 -43.30 -32.01
C GLN A 516 -4.31 -43.23 -32.95
N GLN A 517 -4.98 -42.08 -33.02
CA GLN A 517 -6.10 -41.88 -33.94
C GLN A 517 -5.67 -42.01 -35.40
N GLN A 518 -4.53 -41.43 -35.77
CA GLN A 518 -3.97 -41.56 -37.13
C GLN A 518 -3.65 -43.02 -37.48
N GLN A 519 -3.03 -43.77 -36.56
CA GLN A 519 -2.76 -45.20 -36.77
C GLN A 519 -4.05 -46.02 -36.93
N GLN A 520 -5.08 -45.74 -36.13
CA GLN A 520 -6.39 -46.42 -36.25
C GLN A 520 -7.06 -46.10 -37.58
N GLN A 521 -7.02 -44.85 -38.05
CA GLN A 521 -7.53 -44.46 -39.35
C GLN A 521 -6.79 -45.16 -40.50
N GLN A 522 -5.46 -45.23 -40.45
CA GLN A 522 -4.67 -45.95 -41.45
C GLN A 522 -5.03 -47.45 -41.50
N GLN A 523 -5.20 -48.08 -40.33
CA GLN A 523 -5.66 -49.47 -40.26
C GLN A 523 -7.08 -49.66 -40.82
N GLN A 524 -8.00 -48.72 -40.59
CA GLN A 524 -9.34 -48.75 -41.19
C GLN A 524 -9.30 -48.60 -42.71
N TYR A 525 -8.50 -47.67 -43.23
CA TYR A 525 -8.29 -47.49 -44.66
C TYR A 525 -7.74 -48.77 -45.31
N GLN A 526 -6.77 -49.43 -44.69
CA GLN A 526 -6.23 -50.70 -45.17
C GLN A 526 -7.28 -51.83 -45.16
N ARG A 527 -8.18 -51.87 -44.18
CA ARG A 527 -9.30 -52.86 -44.18
C ARG A 527 -10.33 -52.62 -45.26
N GLN A 528 -10.57 -51.36 -45.63
CA GLN A 528 -11.51 -51.00 -46.70
C GLN A 528 -10.94 -51.29 -48.10
N GLN A 529 -9.61 -51.31 -48.24
CA GLN A 529 -8.92 -51.78 -49.43
C GLN A 529 -8.74 -53.31 -49.39
N ALA A 530 -9.82 -54.06 -49.62
CA ALA A 530 -9.70 -55.50 -49.88
C ALA A 530 -8.92 -55.73 -51.20
N PRO A 531 -8.02 -56.74 -51.29
CA PRO A 531 -7.36 -57.07 -52.56
C PRO A 531 -8.42 -57.44 -53.62
N PRO A 532 -8.19 -57.14 -54.91
CA PRO A 532 -9.15 -57.50 -55.95
C PRO A 532 -9.41 -59.02 -55.92
N GLN A 533 -10.70 -59.35 -55.85
CA GLN A 533 -11.22 -60.71 -55.80
C GLN A 533 -10.68 -61.53 -56.99
N GLY A 534 -10.19 -62.72 -56.70
CA GLY A 534 -9.58 -63.65 -57.66
C GLY A 534 -10.49 -63.95 -58.86
N SER A 535 -9.82 -64.10 -60.00
CA SER A 535 -10.35 -64.42 -61.32
C SER A 535 -11.41 -65.52 -61.33
N SER A 536 -12.58 -65.18 -61.84
CA SER A 536 -13.65 -66.11 -62.23
C SER A 536 -13.17 -67.08 -63.33
N TYR A 537 -12.98 -68.35 -62.97
CA TYR A 537 -12.75 -69.46 -63.92
C TYR A 537 -14.00 -69.67 -64.80
N ASP A 538 -13.87 -69.45 -66.11
CA ASP A 538 -14.91 -69.76 -67.11
C ASP A 538 -14.68 -71.18 -67.67
N PRO A 539 -15.55 -72.16 -67.37
CA PRO A 539 -15.39 -73.56 -67.79
C PRO A 539 -15.59 -73.80 -69.31
N LYS A 540 -15.68 -72.75 -70.13
CA LYS A 540 -15.84 -72.85 -71.60
C LYS A 540 -14.58 -72.60 -72.44
N LYS A 541 -13.40 -72.35 -71.85
CA LYS A 541 -12.14 -72.14 -72.59
C LYS A 541 -11.24 -73.39 -72.58
N ASP A 542 -11.28 -74.16 -73.67
CA ASP A 542 -10.38 -75.32 -73.87
C ASP A 542 -9.08 -74.87 -74.55
N TYR A 543 -8.00 -74.69 -73.78
CA TYR A 543 -6.74 -74.13 -74.28
C TYR A 543 -6.11 -74.97 -75.40
N TYR A 544 -6.32 -76.29 -75.40
CA TYR A 544 -5.87 -77.17 -76.49
C TYR A 544 -6.57 -76.85 -77.81
N LYS A 545 -7.88 -76.53 -77.76
CA LYS A 545 -8.65 -76.12 -78.94
C LYS A 545 -8.26 -74.72 -79.42
N ILE A 546 -7.93 -73.81 -78.49
CA ILE A 546 -7.49 -72.45 -78.85
C ILE A 546 -6.16 -72.48 -79.62
N LEU A 547 -5.22 -73.34 -79.20
CA LEU A 547 -3.98 -73.55 -79.96
C LEU A 547 -4.13 -74.50 -81.16
N GLY A 548 -5.27 -75.20 -81.30
CA GLY A 548 -5.51 -76.16 -82.37
C GLY A 548 -4.63 -77.42 -82.28
N VAL A 549 -4.23 -77.81 -81.06
CA VAL A 549 -3.34 -78.95 -80.80
C VAL A 549 -4.09 -80.06 -80.05
N SER A 550 -3.59 -81.29 -80.15
CA SER A 550 -4.12 -82.42 -79.38
C SER A 550 -3.82 -82.27 -77.89
N PRO A 551 -4.67 -82.76 -76.98
CA PRO A 551 -4.36 -82.87 -75.54
C PRO A 551 -3.07 -83.64 -75.24
N ASN A 552 -2.60 -84.49 -76.16
CA ASN A 552 -1.35 -85.23 -76.05
C ASN A 552 -0.17 -84.55 -76.78
N ALA A 553 -0.34 -83.32 -77.28
CA ALA A 553 0.70 -82.61 -78.02
C ALA A 553 1.95 -82.39 -77.16
N ASN A 554 3.13 -82.58 -77.76
CA ASN A 554 4.40 -82.29 -77.12
C ASN A 554 4.73 -80.78 -77.13
N SER A 555 5.70 -80.35 -76.31
CA SER A 555 6.07 -78.93 -76.19
C SER A 555 6.50 -78.29 -77.52
N LYS A 556 7.13 -79.06 -78.43
CA LYS A 556 7.51 -78.58 -79.77
C LYS A 556 6.29 -78.30 -80.64
N GLU A 557 5.26 -79.13 -80.58
CA GLU A 557 4.00 -78.95 -81.31
C GLU A 557 3.20 -77.76 -80.78
N ILE A 558 3.12 -77.60 -79.46
CA ILE A 558 2.46 -76.46 -78.80
C ILE A 558 3.13 -75.14 -79.20
N ARG A 559 4.47 -75.10 -79.17
CA ARG A 559 5.24 -73.92 -79.60
C ARG A 559 5.08 -73.63 -81.08
N LYS A 560 5.05 -74.66 -81.94
CA LYS A 560 4.85 -74.48 -83.38
C LYS A 560 3.45 -73.94 -83.69
N ALA A 561 2.42 -74.43 -83.01
CA ALA A 561 1.05 -73.96 -83.17
C ALA A 561 0.89 -72.50 -82.70
N TYR A 562 1.45 -72.15 -81.54
CA TYR A 562 1.50 -70.78 -81.04
C TYR A 562 2.15 -69.83 -82.06
N LEU A 563 3.37 -70.15 -82.54
CA LEU A 563 4.06 -69.32 -83.52
C LEU A 563 3.27 -69.12 -84.82
N ASN A 564 2.54 -70.14 -85.28
CA ASN A 564 1.68 -70.05 -86.47
C ASN A 564 0.45 -69.15 -86.23
N LEU A 565 -0.20 -69.28 -85.07
CA LEU A 565 -1.35 -68.47 -84.68
C LEU A 565 -0.97 -67.01 -84.43
N THR A 566 0.13 -66.76 -83.71
CA THR A 566 0.66 -65.40 -83.50
C THR A 566 0.99 -64.72 -84.83
N LYS A 567 1.60 -65.43 -85.79
CA LYS A 567 1.84 -64.88 -87.14
C LYS A 567 0.56 -64.60 -87.92
N LYS A 568 -0.52 -65.34 -87.68
CA LYS A 568 -1.82 -65.15 -88.34
C LYS A 568 -2.58 -63.95 -87.76
N TYR A 569 -2.50 -63.77 -86.45
CA TYR A 569 -3.24 -62.74 -85.70
C TYR A 569 -2.38 -61.54 -85.28
N HIS A 570 -1.13 -61.43 -85.75
CA HIS A 570 -0.26 -60.29 -85.45
C HIS A 570 -0.89 -58.97 -85.95
N PRO A 571 -0.94 -57.91 -85.12
CA PRO A 571 -1.59 -56.65 -85.48
C PRO A 571 -1.03 -56.01 -86.76
N ASP A 572 0.27 -56.18 -87.06
CA ASP A 572 0.88 -55.69 -88.32
C ASP A 572 0.38 -56.38 -89.60
N LYS A 573 -0.11 -57.62 -89.51
CA LYS A 573 -0.59 -58.37 -90.69
C LYS A 573 -2.05 -58.09 -91.02
N ILE A 574 -2.81 -57.53 -90.08
CA ILE A 574 -4.22 -57.21 -90.25
C ILE A 574 -4.32 -55.70 -90.50
N LYS A 575 -4.14 -55.29 -91.77
CA LYS A 575 -4.26 -53.89 -92.16
C LYS A 575 -5.65 -53.35 -91.81
N ALA A 576 -5.63 -52.25 -91.06
CA ALA A 576 -6.76 -51.56 -90.47
C ALA A 576 -7.77 -51.10 -91.53
N ASN A 577 -8.90 -51.80 -91.66
CA ASN A 577 -10.08 -51.29 -92.37
C ASN A 577 -11.44 -51.77 -91.83
N HIS A 578 -11.51 -52.30 -90.60
CA HIS A 578 -12.78 -52.46 -89.87
C HIS A 578 -12.52 -52.39 -88.35
N ASN A 579 -13.04 -51.35 -87.68
CA ASN A 579 -12.83 -51.12 -86.24
C ASN A 579 -13.51 -52.18 -85.35
N ASP A 580 -14.54 -52.86 -85.84
CA ASP A 580 -15.26 -53.91 -85.09
C ASP A 580 -14.50 -55.24 -84.96
N LYS A 581 -13.31 -55.36 -85.58
CA LYS A 581 -12.46 -56.56 -85.47
C LYS A 581 -11.19 -56.37 -84.62
N LYS A 582 -10.84 -55.15 -84.21
CA LYS A 582 -9.61 -54.92 -83.42
C LYS A 582 -9.73 -55.44 -81.99
N GLU A 583 -10.85 -55.20 -81.31
CA GLU A 583 -11.12 -55.71 -79.95
C GLU A 583 -11.11 -57.26 -79.95
N SER A 584 -11.78 -57.90 -80.91
CA SER A 584 -11.84 -59.36 -81.03
C SER A 584 -10.49 -59.99 -81.40
N ILE A 585 -9.63 -59.31 -82.17
CA ILE A 585 -8.24 -59.77 -82.41
C ILE A 585 -7.40 -59.66 -81.15
N HIS A 586 -7.53 -58.58 -80.38
CA HIS A 586 -6.82 -58.42 -79.10
C HIS A 586 -7.25 -59.50 -78.09
N GLU A 587 -8.54 -59.77 -77.98
CA GLU A 587 -9.07 -60.87 -77.15
C GLU A 587 -8.62 -62.25 -77.65
N THR A 588 -8.65 -62.50 -78.96
CA THR A 588 -8.18 -63.78 -79.54
C THR A 588 -6.68 -63.97 -79.31
N MET A 589 -5.89 -62.90 -79.45
CA MET A 589 -4.44 -62.93 -79.19
C MET A 589 -4.14 -63.12 -77.70
N SER A 590 -4.90 -62.47 -76.82
CA SER A 590 -4.82 -62.69 -75.38
C SER A 590 -5.10 -64.15 -75.02
N GLN A 591 -6.15 -64.76 -75.60
CA GLN A 591 -6.49 -66.17 -75.41
C GLN A 591 -5.42 -67.13 -75.95
N ILE A 592 -4.80 -66.82 -77.09
CA ILE A 592 -3.67 -67.61 -77.64
C ILE A 592 -2.46 -67.54 -76.70
N ASN A 593 -2.14 -66.36 -76.17
CA ASN A 593 -1.04 -66.16 -75.23
C ASN A 593 -1.30 -66.90 -73.91
N GLU A 594 -2.50 -66.76 -73.34
CA GLU A 594 -2.93 -67.42 -72.11
C GLU A 594 -2.89 -68.96 -72.27
N ALA A 595 -3.38 -69.47 -73.41
CA ALA A 595 -3.33 -70.89 -73.73
C ALA A 595 -1.89 -71.40 -73.89
N TYR A 596 -0.99 -70.64 -74.54
CA TYR A 596 0.41 -71.01 -74.66
C TYR A 596 1.14 -70.95 -73.32
N GLU A 597 0.93 -69.91 -72.51
CA GLU A 597 1.56 -69.79 -71.19
C GLU A 597 1.17 -70.95 -70.27
N THR A 598 -0.08 -71.37 -70.32
CA THR A 598 -0.59 -72.49 -69.51
C THR A 598 -0.11 -73.85 -70.05
N LEU A 599 -0.15 -74.08 -71.37
CA LEU A 599 0.19 -75.38 -71.96
C LEU A 599 1.69 -75.60 -72.22
N SER A 600 2.50 -74.54 -72.27
CA SER A 600 3.95 -74.65 -72.49
C SER A 600 4.73 -74.97 -71.22
N ASP A 601 4.18 -74.66 -70.05
CA ASP A 601 4.74 -75.02 -68.74
C ASP A 601 4.11 -76.33 -68.24
N GLU A 602 4.93 -77.32 -67.91
CA GLU A 602 4.44 -78.64 -67.52
C GLU A 602 3.64 -78.64 -66.21
N ASP A 603 3.97 -77.77 -65.26
CA ASP A 603 3.30 -77.73 -63.96
C ASP A 603 1.97 -77.00 -64.07
N LYS A 604 1.92 -75.88 -64.82
CA LYS A 604 0.66 -75.18 -65.13
C LYS A 604 -0.27 -76.04 -65.99
N ARG A 605 0.26 -76.81 -66.95
CA ARG A 605 -0.52 -77.73 -67.79
C ARG A 605 -1.14 -78.85 -66.94
N LYS A 606 -0.36 -79.43 -66.02
CA LYS A 606 -0.89 -80.45 -65.09
C LYS A 606 -1.99 -79.87 -64.20
N GLU A 607 -1.79 -78.68 -63.65
CA GLU A 607 -2.81 -78.00 -62.83
C GLU A 607 -4.09 -77.71 -63.64
N TYR A 608 -3.95 -77.27 -64.88
CA TYR A 608 -5.06 -77.06 -65.80
C TYR A 608 -5.81 -78.36 -66.14
N ASP A 609 -5.09 -79.45 -66.41
CA ASP A 609 -5.68 -80.77 -66.68
C ASP A 609 -6.37 -81.35 -65.43
N LEU A 610 -5.81 -81.10 -64.24
CA LEU A 610 -6.40 -81.45 -62.94
C LEU A 610 -7.67 -80.63 -62.65
N SER A 611 -7.66 -79.32 -62.91
CA SER A 611 -8.83 -78.46 -62.70
C SER A 611 -9.97 -78.76 -63.70
N LYS A 612 -9.65 -79.23 -64.91
CA LYS A 612 -10.62 -79.70 -65.92
C LYS A 612 -11.28 -81.02 -65.53
N SER A 613 -10.62 -81.87 -64.73
CA SER A 613 -11.08 -83.22 -64.40
C SER A 613 -11.85 -83.35 -63.07
N ASN A 614 -11.87 -82.34 -62.19
CA ASN A 614 -12.63 -82.40 -60.92
C ASN A 614 -13.14 -81.03 -60.40
N PRO A 615 -14.35 -80.55 -60.79
CA PRO A 615 -14.79 -79.18 -60.50
C PRO A 615 -15.35 -78.88 -59.10
N ARG A 616 -15.28 -79.77 -58.09
CA ARG A 616 -15.93 -79.52 -56.79
C ARG A 616 -15.20 -80.12 -55.58
N ARG A 617 -14.31 -79.35 -54.94
CA ARG A 617 -14.03 -79.40 -53.49
C ARG A 617 -13.10 -78.26 -53.08
N ASN A 618 -13.65 -77.22 -52.45
CA ASN A 618 -13.04 -76.60 -51.26
C ASN A 618 -13.95 -75.50 -50.68
N THR A 619 -14.63 -75.85 -49.59
CA THR A 619 -15.29 -74.89 -48.69
C THR A 619 -15.10 -75.37 -47.24
N PHE A 620 -14.67 -74.41 -46.40
CA PHE A 620 -14.71 -74.33 -44.92
C PHE A 620 -13.67 -75.04 -44.03
N ALA A 621 -13.01 -74.21 -43.20
CA ALA A 621 -12.86 -74.27 -41.72
C ALA A 621 -11.64 -73.40 -41.32
N GLN A 622 -11.58 -72.57 -40.27
CA GLN A 622 -12.29 -72.43 -39.00
C GLN A 622 -11.85 -71.11 -38.32
N GLY A 623 -12.71 -70.54 -37.47
CA GLY A 623 -12.32 -69.71 -36.30
C GLY A 623 -13.21 -70.13 -35.11
N PRO A 624 -13.32 -69.37 -34.00
CA PRO A 624 -12.35 -68.59 -33.24
C PRO A 624 -12.37 -68.94 -31.73
N ARG A 625 -11.41 -68.48 -30.89
CA ARG A 625 -11.63 -68.33 -29.43
C ARG A 625 -10.90 -67.14 -28.81
N GLN A 626 -11.63 -66.51 -27.89
CA GLN A 626 -11.35 -65.29 -27.13
C GLN A 626 -10.86 -65.67 -25.72
N ASN A 627 -9.86 -64.97 -25.16
CA ASN A 627 -9.75 -64.83 -23.71
C ASN A 627 -8.89 -63.61 -23.30
N ASN A 628 -9.43 -62.83 -22.35
CA ASN A 628 -8.78 -61.71 -21.68
C ASN A 628 -7.81 -62.21 -20.59
N MET A 629 -6.61 -61.64 -20.50
CA MET A 629 -5.88 -61.57 -19.22
C MET A 629 -4.91 -60.38 -19.18
N PHE A 630 -5.25 -59.39 -18.36
CA PHE A 630 -4.33 -58.32 -17.92
C PHE A 630 -3.56 -58.78 -16.68
N LYS A 631 -2.22 -58.78 -16.74
CA LYS A 631 -1.28 -58.29 -15.69
C LYS A 631 0.16 -58.68 -16.04
N ASN A 632 1.02 -57.70 -16.33
CA ASN A 632 2.29 -57.57 -15.63
C ASN A 632 2.86 -56.14 -15.77
N PRO A 633 3.44 -55.53 -14.72
CA PRO A 633 4.14 -54.26 -14.79
C PRO A 633 5.55 -54.45 -15.39
N GLY A 634 5.90 -53.57 -16.32
CA GLY A 634 7.14 -53.63 -17.11
C GLY A 634 8.42 -53.54 -16.28
N ASN A 635 9.26 -54.55 -16.45
CA ASN A 635 10.71 -54.39 -16.48
C ASN A 635 11.07 -53.57 -17.73
N GLY A 636 11.92 -52.56 -17.55
CA GLY A 636 12.49 -51.80 -18.65
C GLY A 636 13.48 -52.63 -19.46
N PHE A 637 13.52 -52.39 -20.77
CA PHE A 637 14.76 -52.54 -21.55
C PHE A 637 14.87 -51.39 -22.57
N PRO A 638 16.12 -50.98 -22.90
CA PRO A 638 16.47 -49.69 -23.47
C PRO A 638 16.68 -49.79 -24.99
N PHE A 639 16.43 -48.71 -25.72
CA PHE A 639 17.05 -48.51 -27.03
C PHE A 639 17.43 -47.04 -27.22
N GLY A 640 18.72 -46.79 -27.10
CA GLY A 640 19.38 -45.73 -27.84
C GLY A 640 20.29 -46.39 -28.88
N ASN A 641 19.98 -46.20 -30.17
CA ASN A 641 20.96 -45.73 -31.14
C ASN A 641 20.32 -45.41 -32.50
N SER A 642 20.58 -44.18 -32.93
CA SER A 642 21.04 -43.82 -34.27
C SER A 642 20.10 -44.02 -35.46
N PHE A 643 19.34 -42.97 -35.81
CA PHE A 643 19.21 -42.53 -37.20
C PHE A 643 19.19 -40.99 -37.25
N LYS A 644 20.33 -40.40 -37.63
CA LYS A 644 20.45 -39.01 -38.09
C LYS A 644 19.94 -38.96 -39.53
N MET A 645 19.03 -38.04 -39.85
CA MET A 645 18.85 -37.57 -41.21
C MET A 645 19.04 -36.05 -41.25
N ASN A 646 20.05 -35.68 -42.01
CA ASN A 646 20.52 -34.34 -42.29
C ASN A 646 19.70 -33.83 -43.49
N PHE A 647 19.02 -32.69 -43.36
CA PHE A 647 18.44 -32.01 -44.51
C PHE A 647 19.29 -30.78 -44.82
N GLY A 648 20.11 -30.93 -45.87
CA GLY A 648 20.55 -29.81 -46.68
C GLY A 648 19.62 -29.72 -47.88
N PHE A 649 18.87 -28.63 -47.97
CA PHE A 649 18.66 -27.73 -49.12
C PHE A 649 17.67 -26.66 -48.70
#